data_AF-B4JSW2-F1
#
_entry.id   AF-B4JSW2-F1
#
_cell.length_a   1.000
_cell.length_b   1.000
_cell.length_c   1.000
_cell.angle_alpha   90.00
_cell.angle_beta   90.00
_cell.angle_gamma   90.00
#
_symmetry.space_group_name_H-M   'P 1'
#
loop_
_entity.id
_entity.type
_entity.pdbx_description
1 polymer ?
#
loop_
_entity_poly.entity_id
_entity_poly.type
_entity_poly.pdbx_seq_one_letter_code
_entity_poly.pdbx_strand_id
1 'polypeptide(L)'
;MCGFGYGYALVVQLLLLCSVYVIYFQSTLMSDLKPQQTLLKQPPANRLVVFLTHGLSAKSFFEYRCRNLPDLRKIFLKQGQVGISHSPAVTTFRSAQVSIFSGCYEDALAPVHGVAFDTIFNRSMRSYAWAPGELLQYFPAIYKMKTLPNEISNWAEDSSKLDEWSFKAVVDFLDSEAPQLQHLRGLVFIIQLLGLQVSNGIKMFHENLNYTQRGIWTTYKRFLQAFPDRRTAFLLISHHGKPVWGFPASKSKQELETPFLLWGAGVSNSNSRLGRTFVANEQQQRLPLHVLEPVQLTPLMSGLLGLPPPVNNRGQQPAGLLNASSHEAHAMYTNMLQLLEQALQARRHHRRGFLNNLMPNYWMNCGQLDKLIATGNLLWYQRRFLLLKEYSEDVMPLLLQCIMYYEHYYRRILLLASAFAYLGWLHQLRCLSGQAGRTSSRQLLLAKSLLRLLILLIFAFVLLQRVSWLNSGLLLLPGLIWTMALKTHEKSANIMSCRQLMWPIVLSLCCIAVFFDRRYISCCYMGFTCYNNRCIFIQRRSLNFYIWLMIVCCLTLVCWLPCSLGYWQRSLLLGNLILTLVRPFVCRTLHLACATHRQSLLCNGLVLFMAGLHLLCSSQPWMIHLIARAYLCYVFYPRSRQQALELIIFNLCTLYAMLCTSFESLVIQLLAMELQLALRLRQENEMEINQKQTMAMYIFMYSMYSFFVIGEIAAVYRFCYYIRITGFGYYSMLINGLLIALKLLLPVLLLLCIICVNCEIAWPHRREIFQRLLIMCNFMALIFLFRVRADGSWWEIRDRLIHLIVVQVLPFICLLLINLAHFMLGDSAKDLLELPKWNERLVNK
;
A
#
# COMPACT_ATOMS: atom_id res chain seq x y z
N MET A 1 -34.54 -10.14 -23.88
CA MET A 1 -33.09 -9.96 -23.70
C MET A 1 -32.81 -8.71 -22.85
N CYS A 2 -32.80 -8.80 -21.50
CA CYS A 2 -32.27 -7.72 -20.67
C CYS A 2 -30.79 -7.99 -20.43
N GLY A 3 -29.95 -7.35 -21.23
CA GLY A 3 -28.53 -7.65 -21.36
C GLY A 3 -27.73 -7.39 -20.08
N PHE A 4 -27.03 -8.43 -19.61
CA PHE A 4 -25.87 -8.26 -18.76
C PHE A 4 -24.79 -7.52 -19.57
N GLY A 5 -24.70 -6.20 -19.39
CA GLY A 5 -23.65 -5.38 -19.99
C GLY A 5 -22.39 -5.43 -19.12
N TYR A 6 -21.23 -5.68 -19.73
CA TYR A 6 -19.94 -5.63 -19.01
C TYR A 6 -19.72 -4.28 -18.31
N GLY A 7 -20.21 -3.18 -18.91
CA GLY A 7 -20.19 -1.85 -18.31
C GLY A 7 -21.00 -1.77 -17.01
N TYR A 8 -22.17 -2.41 -16.92
CA TYR A 8 -22.96 -2.45 -15.68
C TYR A 8 -22.21 -3.19 -14.57
N ALA A 9 -21.61 -4.36 -14.88
CA ALA A 9 -20.80 -5.11 -13.92
C ALA A 9 -19.60 -4.28 -13.43
N LEU A 10 -18.94 -3.55 -14.32
CA LEU A 10 -17.82 -2.65 -13.99
C LEU A 10 -18.26 -1.52 -13.05
N VAL A 11 -19.40 -0.86 -13.32
CA VAL A 11 -19.94 0.20 -12.45
C VAL A 11 -20.25 -0.33 -11.06
N VAL A 12 -20.90 -1.50 -10.93
CA VAL A 12 -21.20 -2.09 -9.62
C VAL A 12 -19.92 -2.43 -8.86
N GLN A 13 -18.92 -3.01 -9.52
CA GLN A 13 -17.62 -3.31 -8.88
C GLN A 13 -16.89 -2.06 -8.42
N LEU A 14 -16.86 -1.00 -9.24
CA LEU A 14 -16.29 0.29 -8.84
C LEU A 14 -17.01 0.90 -7.65
N LEU A 15 -18.34 0.85 -7.59
CA LEU A 15 -19.11 1.32 -6.43
C LEU A 15 -18.76 0.53 -5.16
N LEU A 16 -18.63 -0.80 -5.27
CA LEU A 16 -18.21 -1.67 -4.16
C LEU A 16 -16.75 -1.40 -3.75
N LEU A 17 -15.85 -1.06 -4.67
CA LEU A 17 -14.50 -0.64 -4.32
C LEU A 17 -14.49 0.72 -3.59
N CYS A 18 -15.21 1.70 -4.15
CA CYS A 18 -15.36 3.04 -3.56
C CYS A 18 -15.98 2.99 -2.16
N SER A 19 -16.79 1.96 -1.85
CA SER A 19 -17.30 1.80 -0.48
C SER A 19 -16.19 1.67 0.56
N VAL A 20 -15.11 0.97 0.23
CA VAL A 20 -13.96 0.75 1.12
C VAL A 20 -13.20 2.04 1.36
N TYR A 21 -13.09 2.87 0.32
CA TYR A 21 -12.55 4.21 0.44
C TYR A 21 -13.32 5.06 1.45
N VAL A 22 -14.65 5.10 1.35
CA VAL A 22 -15.50 5.89 2.27
C VAL A 22 -15.43 5.36 3.70
N ILE A 23 -15.38 4.03 3.89
CA ILE A 23 -15.39 3.41 5.23
C ILE A 23 -14.07 3.65 6.00
N TYR A 24 -12.93 3.60 5.31
CA TYR A 24 -11.61 3.54 5.98
C TYR A 24 -10.68 4.72 5.67
N PHE A 25 -10.91 5.46 4.58
CA PHE A 25 -9.97 6.45 4.07
C PHE A 25 -10.60 7.83 3.85
N GLN A 26 -11.78 8.07 4.40
CA GLN A 26 -12.34 9.41 4.47
C GLN A 26 -11.46 10.27 5.39
N SER A 27 -11.22 11.53 5.00
CA SER A 27 -10.42 12.44 5.81
C SER A 27 -11.04 12.64 7.20
N THR A 28 -10.19 12.56 8.22
CA THR A 28 -10.56 12.78 9.63
C THR A 28 -10.30 14.23 10.08
N LEU A 29 -9.75 15.08 9.20
CA LEU A 29 -9.45 16.47 9.52
C LEU A 29 -10.74 17.31 9.55
N MET A 30 -10.91 18.06 10.64
CA MET A 30 -12.04 18.97 10.78
C MET A 30 -11.72 20.32 10.13
N SER A 31 -12.65 20.84 9.34
CA SER A 31 -12.60 22.20 8.81
C SER A 31 -13.05 23.21 9.86
N ASP A 32 -12.72 24.49 9.67
CA ASP A 32 -13.31 25.61 10.43
C ASP A 32 -12.94 25.72 11.92
N LEU A 33 -11.91 25.00 12.37
CA LEU A 33 -11.35 25.18 13.71
C LEU A 33 -10.54 26.48 13.79
N LYS A 34 -10.69 27.19 14.90
CA LYS A 34 -9.89 28.38 15.22
C LYS A 34 -8.77 28.00 16.19
N PRO A 35 -7.56 28.59 16.06
CA PRO A 35 -6.50 28.41 17.04
C PRO A 35 -6.92 28.99 18.39
N GLN A 36 -6.53 28.31 19.47
CA GLN A 36 -6.68 28.86 20.81
C GLN A 36 -5.83 30.13 21.01
N GLN A 37 -6.23 30.99 21.94
CA GLN A 37 -5.46 32.17 22.30
C GLN A 37 -4.39 31.80 23.33
N THR A 38 -3.20 32.38 23.20
CA THR A 38 -2.11 32.22 24.16
C THR A 38 -2.28 33.21 25.31
N LEU A 39 -2.50 32.65 26.50
CA LEU A 39 -2.67 33.37 27.77
C LEU A 39 -1.33 33.83 28.37
N LEU A 40 -0.20 33.29 27.89
CA LEU A 40 1.14 33.68 28.35
C LEU A 40 1.59 35.00 27.73
N LYS A 41 2.03 35.93 28.57
CA LYS A 41 2.67 37.19 28.14
C LYS A 41 4.10 36.98 27.62
N GLN A 42 4.82 35.99 28.16
CA GLN A 42 6.18 35.65 27.75
C GLN A 42 6.31 34.14 27.54
N PRO A 43 6.77 33.68 26.37
CA PRO A 43 6.96 32.26 26.11
C PRO A 43 8.23 31.71 26.80
N PRO A 44 8.37 30.39 26.93
CA PRO A 44 9.61 29.76 27.42
C PRO A 44 10.84 30.08 26.55
N ALA A 45 10.68 30.08 25.23
CA ALA A 45 11.72 30.37 24.25
C ALA A 45 11.18 31.33 23.17
N ASN A 46 12.07 32.13 22.57
CA ASN A 46 11.71 32.99 21.43
C ASN A 46 11.88 32.25 20.10
N ARG A 47 12.75 31.24 20.07
CA ARG A 47 13.21 30.56 18.85
C ARG A 47 13.40 29.07 19.10
N LEU A 48 13.07 28.27 18.11
CA LEU A 48 13.26 26.82 18.12
C LEU A 48 14.10 26.41 16.91
N VAL A 49 15.14 25.64 17.14
CA VAL A 49 15.97 25.02 16.09
C VAL A 49 15.73 23.52 16.09
N VAL A 50 15.23 22.99 14.99
CA VAL A 50 14.93 21.57 14.79
C VAL A 50 15.99 20.96 13.87
N PHE A 51 16.85 20.12 14.43
CA PHE A 51 17.76 19.25 13.68
C PHE A 51 17.05 17.96 13.32
N LEU A 52 16.85 17.75 12.03
CA LEU A 52 16.04 16.68 11.48
C LEU A 52 16.96 15.66 10.78
N THR A 53 17.44 14.69 11.53
CA THR A 53 18.40 13.68 11.05
C THR A 53 17.69 12.51 10.41
N HIS A 54 18.08 12.11 9.20
CA HIS A 54 17.45 10.99 8.51
C HIS A 54 18.19 9.68 8.72
N GLY A 55 17.50 8.62 9.14
CA GLY A 55 18.09 7.28 9.31
C GLY A 55 18.79 7.05 10.65
N LEU A 56 18.65 7.95 11.62
CA LEU A 56 19.22 7.78 12.97
C LEU A 56 18.26 6.97 13.85
N SER A 57 18.60 5.71 14.11
CA SER A 57 17.82 4.84 15.01
C SER A 57 18.14 5.11 16.49
N ALA A 58 17.19 4.85 17.39
CA ALA A 58 17.42 4.92 18.83
C ALA A 58 18.54 3.96 19.25
N LYS A 59 18.58 2.76 18.66
CA LYS A 59 19.64 1.78 18.90
C LYS A 59 21.04 2.35 18.61
N SER A 60 21.22 3.01 17.48
CA SER A 60 22.50 3.63 17.09
C SER A 60 22.88 4.80 17.99
N PHE A 61 21.90 5.56 18.47
CA PHE A 61 22.13 6.69 19.37
C PHE A 61 22.58 6.26 20.78
N PHE A 62 21.96 5.21 21.32
CA PHE A 62 22.29 4.67 22.65
C PHE A 62 23.42 3.62 22.62
N GLU A 63 23.95 3.31 21.44
CA GLU A 63 24.99 2.31 21.26
C GLU A 63 26.26 2.65 22.06
N TYR A 64 26.90 1.63 22.64
CA TYR A 64 28.11 1.77 23.45
C TYR A 64 28.04 2.86 24.52
N ARG A 65 26.89 3.01 25.19
CA ARG A 65 26.66 4.06 26.21
C ARG A 65 26.90 5.46 25.62
N CYS A 66 26.35 5.69 24.43
CA CYS A 66 26.46 6.93 23.67
C CYS A 66 27.90 7.36 23.33
N ARG A 67 28.84 6.41 23.22
CA ARG A 67 30.25 6.70 22.88
C ARG A 67 30.41 7.27 21.46
N ASN A 68 29.51 6.91 20.56
CA ASN A 68 29.51 7.38 19.16
C ASN A 68 29.08 8.84 19.00
N LEU A 69 28.65 9.51 20.09
CA LEU A 69 28.12 10.87 20.08
C LEU A 69 28.81 11.76 21.12
N PRO A 70 30.14 11.93 21.06
CA PRO A 70 30.91 12.54 22.15
C PRO A 70 30.52 14.00 22.43
N ASP A 71 30.13 14.79 21.43
CA ASP A 71 29.80 16.21 21.63
C ASP A 71 28.35 16.41 22.07
N LEU A 72 27.41 15.67 21.48
CA LEU A 72 26.01 15.67 21.97
C LEU A 72 25.92 15.15 23.41
N ARG A 73 26.75 14.17 23.78
CA ARG A 73 26.85 13.68 25.16
C ARG A 73 27.24 14.77 26.14
N LYS A 74 28.09 15.73 25.74
CA LYS A 74 28.43 16.89 26.60
C LYS A 74 27.22 17.80 26.84
N ILE A 75 26.25 17.85 25.92
CA ILE A 75 25.00 18.61 26.08
C ILE A 75 24.14 17.92 27.12
N PHE A 76 23.70 16.68 26.86
CA PHE A 76 22.68 16.04 27.69
C PHE A 76 23.17 15.57 29.07
N LEU A 77 24.48 15.50 29.30
CA LEU A 77 25.02 15.33 30.65
C LEU A 77 24.92 16.61 31.50
N LYS A 78 24.82 17.79 30.86
CA LYS A 78 24.75 19.10 31.53
C LYS A 78 23.33 19.67 31.57
N GLN A 79 22.58 19.53 30.48
CA GLN A 79 21.27 20.12 30.31
C GLN A 79 20.45 19.39 29.23
N GLY A 80 19.12 19.47 29.35
CA GLY A 80 18.20 18.90 28.38
C GLY A 80 17.70 17.50 28.72
N GLN A 81 16.77 17.03 27.90
CA GLN A 81 16.01 15.80 28.07
C GLN A 81 16.26 14.88 26.88
N VAL A 82 16.43 13.59 27.15
CA VAL A 82 16.67 12.55 26.14
C VAL A 82 15.53 11.55 26.16
N GLY A 83 15.14 11.08 24.98
CA GLY A 83 14.12 10.07 24.88
C GLY A 83 14.08 9.33 23.54
N ILE A 84 13.08 8.46 23.45
CA ILE A 84 12.74 7.70 22.26
C ILE A 84 11.41 8.20 21.74
N SER A 85 11.38 8.60 20.47
CA SER A 85 10.16 8.79 19.71
C SER A 85 9.77 7.44 19.10
N HIS A 86 8.65 6.87 19.55
CA HIS A 86 8.14 5.60 19.05
C HIS A 86 6.99 5.87 18.07
N SER A 87 7.22 5.59 16.78
CA SER A 87 6.13 5.63 15.80
C SER A 87 5.27 4.37 15.92
N PRO A 88 3.93 4.48 15.94
CA PRO A 88 3.04 3.32 16.02
C PRO A 88 3.17 2.40 14.79
N ALA A 89 3.69 2.92 13.69
CA ALA A 89 3.80 2.21 12.44
C ALA A 89 4.89 2.77 11.52
N VAL A 90 5.35 1.96 10.56
CA VAL A 90 6.32 2.42 9.55
C VAL A 90 5.61 3.44 8.65
N THR A 91 6.03 4.68 8.77
CA THR A 91 5.51 5.86 8.07
C THR A 91 6.34 6.14 6.82
N THR A 92 5.70 6.63 5.77
CA THR A 92 6.42 7.28 4.66
C THR A 92 7.16 8.52 5.19
N PHE A 93 8.18 8.96 4.46
CA PHE A 93 8.94 10.18 4.80
C PHE A 93 8.03 11.39 5.07
N ARG A 94 7.07 11.62 4.17
CA ARG A 94 6.09 12.70 4.26
C ARG A 94 5.21 12.57 5.50
N SER A 95 4.58 11.41 5.70
CA SER A 95 3.67 11.20 6.86
C SER A 95 4.39 11.35 8.20
N ALA A 96 5.66 10.96 8.29
CA ALA A 96 6.47 11.17 9.50
C ALA A 96 6.70 12.67 9.77
N GLN A 97 7.05 13.46 8.75
CA GLN A 97 7.20 14.91 8.90
C GLN A 97 5.89 15.61 9.27
N VAL A 98 4.79 15.21 8.62
CA VAL A 98 3.45 15.73 8.95
C VAL A 98 3.12 15.43 10.40
N SER A 99 3.40 14.23 10.91
CA SER A 99 3.15 13.87 12.31
C SER A 99 3.92 14.74 13.31
N ILE A 100 5.18 15.08 13.01
CA ILE A 100 6.03 15.89 13.90
C ILE A 100 5.63 17.36 13.91
N PHE A 101 5.19 17.92 12.77
CA PHE A 101 4.93 19.36 12.65
C PHE A 101 3.44 19.77 12.72
N SER A 102 2.51 18.84 12.49
CA SER A 102 1.05 19.06 12.58
C SER A 102 0.41 18.46 13.83
N GLY A 103 1.08 17.48 14.46
CA GLY A 103 0.56 16.76 15.61
C GLY A 103 -0.55 15.78 15.26
N CYS A 104 -0.68 15.42 13.98
CA CYS A 104 -1.67 14.50 13.45
C CYS A 104 -0.99 13.43 12.60
N TYR A 105 -1.49 12.20 12.63
CA TYR A 105 -1.10 11.21 11.64
C TYR A 105 -1.72 11.55 10.28
N GLU A 106 -0.92 11.45 9.22
CA GLU A 106 -1.42 11.63 7.86
C GLU A 106 -2.32 10.44 7.47
N ASP A 107 -3.54 10.73 7.03
CA ASP A 107 -4.43 9.72 6.47
C ASP A 107 -3.78 9.06 5.25
N ALA A 108 -4.01 7.76 5.08
CA ALA A 108 -3.38 6.98 4.03
C ALA A 108 -3.58 7.56 2.60
N LEU A 109 -4.71 8.22 2.35
CA LEU A 109 -5.02 8.84 1.05
C LEU A 109 -4.97 10.36 1.07
N ALA A 110 -4.40 10.98 2.11
CA ALA A 110 -4.22 12.42 2.20
C ALA A 110 -3.51 13.06 0.98
N PRO A 111 -2.50 12.41 0.33
CA PRO A 111 -1.92 12.97 -0.89
C PRO A 111 -2.92 13.12 -2.04
N VAL A 112 -3.97 12.30 -2.08
CA VAL A 112 -5.04 12.37 -3.09
C VAL A 112 -6.07 13.45 -2.71
N HIS A 113 -6.34 13.64 -1.42
CA HIS A 113 -7.32 14.63 -0.95
C HIS A 113 -6.85 16.08 -1.14
N GLY A 114 -5.54 16.33 -1.18
CA GLY A 114 -4.98 17.68 -1.36
C GLY A 114 -5.32 18.66 -0.23
N VAL A 115 -5.69 18.15 0.96
CA VAL A 115 -6.04 18.97 2.11
C VAL A 115 -4.76 19.51 2.77
N ALA A 116 -4.69 20.83 2.95
CA ALA A 116 -3.58 21.47 3.62
C ALA A 116 -3.61 21.16 5.13
N PHE A 117 -2.50 20.68 5.68
CA PHE A 117 -2.34 20.50 7.11
C PHE A 117 -2.05 21.84 7.78
N ASP A 118 -2.73 22.12 8.87
CA ASP A 118 -2.30 23.17 9.78
C ASP A 118 -1.09 22.66 10.58
N THR A 119 -0.03 23.45 10.61
CA THR A 119 1.25 23.06 11.21
C THR A 119 1.79 24.15 12.11
N ILE A 120 2.84 23.83 12.86
CA ILE A 120 3.55 24.83 13.66
C ILE A 120 4.05 26.02 12.81
N PHE A 121 4.32 25.83 11.52
CA PHE A 121 4.76 26.90 10.63
C PHE A 121 3.66 27.94 10.40
N ASN A 122 2.40 27.50 10.28
CA ASN A 122 1.23 28.38 10.21
C ASN A 122 1.02 29.19 11.49
N ARG A 123 1.54 28.69 12.62
CA ARG A 123 1.42 29.32 13.95
C ARG A 123 2.64 30.18 14.30
N SER A 124 3.77 29.94 13.63
CA SER A 124 5.02 30.68 13.82
C SER A 124 4.98 32.05 13.15
N MET A 125 5.76 33.00 13.68
CA MET A 125 5.91 34.33 13.08
C MET A 125 6.71 34.26 11.78
N ARG A 126 7.83 33.53 11.79
CA ARG A 126 8.65 33.22 10.62
C ARG A 126 9.31 31.86 10.80
N SER A 127 9.47 31.15 9.69
CA SER A 127 10.06 29.83 9.63
C SER A 127 11.10 29.73 8.51
N TYR A 128 12.26 29.19 8.84
CA TYR A 128 13.38 29.06 7.93
C TYR A 128 13.76 27.59 7.78
N ALA A 129 13.99 27.12 6.56
CA ALA A 129 14.31 25.72 6.30
C ALA A 129 15.50 25.54 5.34
N TRP A 130 16.34 24.54 5.65
CA TRP A 130 17.40 24.03 4.78
C TRP A 130 17.15 22.55 4.53
N ALA A 131 16.60 22.23 3.35
CA ALA A 131 16.07 20.91 3.04
C ALA A 131 15.92 20.67 1.52
N PRO A 132 15.61 19.44 1.08
CA PRO A 132 15.21 19.16 -0.31
C PRO A 132 13.93 19.91 -0.71
N GLY A 133 13.80 20.29 -1.99
CA GLY A 133 12.65 21.07 -2.48
C GLY A 133 11.26 20.45 -2.24
N GLU A 134 11.20 19.14 -1.98
CA GLU A 134 9.97 18.41 -1.64
C GLU A 134 9.31 18.93 -0.34
N LEU A 135 10.08 19.43 0.63
CA LEU A 135 9.54 19.90 1.91
C LEU A 135 8.55 21.07 1.74
N LEU A 136 8.82 21.96 0.79
CA LEU A 136 7.96 23.12 0.52
C LEU A 136 6.60 22.72 -0.07
N GLN A 137 6.55 21.59 -0.78
CA GLN A 137 5.28 21.04 -1.29
C GLN A 137 4.39 20.55 -0.13
N TYR A 138 5.00 20.09 0.96
CA TYR A 138 4.28 19.58 2.13
C TYR A 138 3.90 20.71 3.10
N PHE A 139 4.76 21.72 3.22
CA PHE A 139 4.62 22.81 4.18
C PHE A 139 4.75 24.18 3.47
N PRO A 140 3.70 24.63 2.76
CA PRO A 140 3.74 25.91 2.04
C PRO A 140 3.82 27.13 2.96
N ALA A 141 3.52 26.98 4.26
CA ALA A 141 3.61 28.04 5.26
C ALA A 141 5.06 28.36 5.71
N ILE A 142 6.06 27.67 5.17
CA ILE A 142 7.47 27.99 5.44
C ILE A 142 7.81 29.35 4.83
N TYR A 143 8.31 30.30 5.63
CA TYR A 143 8.56 31.67 5.19
C TYR A 143 9.71 31.77 4.17
N LYS A 144 10.86 31.16 4.47
CA LYS A 144 12.01 31.14 3.56
C LYS A 144 12.72 29.80 3.59
N MET A 145 12.99 29.23 2.42
CA MET A 145 13.67 27.95 2.29
C MET A 145 14.85 28.04 1.33
N LYS A 146 16.00 27.49 1.73
CA LYS A 146 17.12 27.25 0.82
C LYS A 146 17.09 25.77 0.43
N THR A 147 16.90 25.52 -0.87
CA THR A 147 16.73 24.16 -1.41
C THR A 147 18.08 23.53 -1.75
N LEU A 148 18.22 22.25 -1.45
CA LEU A 148 19.38 21.46 -1.88
C LEU A 148 19.44 21.40 -3.43
N PRO A 149 20.57 21.71 -4.08
CA PRO A 149 20.71 21.65 -5.54
C PRO A 149 20.43 20.25 -6.12
N ASN A 150 19.82 20.16 -7.32
CA ASN A 150 19.42 18.88 -7.94
C ASN A 150 20.60 18.02 -8.47
N GLU A 151 21.74 18.64 -8.79
CA GLU A 151 22.96 17.97 -9.30
C GLU A 151 23.66 17.08 -8.26
N ILE A 152 23.17 17.11 -7.03
CA ILE A 152 23.73 16.47 -5.82
C ILE A 152 23.32 15.00 -5.66
N SER A 153 22.41 14.52 -6.51
CA SER A 153 21.89 13.14 -6.47
C SER A 153 22.93 12.03 -6.76
N ASN A 154 24.14 12.39 -7.19
CA ASN A 154 25.23 11.45 -7.48
C ASN A 154 26.14 11.09 -6.28
N TRP A 155 26.00 11.69 -5.09
CA TRP A 155 26.94 11.49 -3.97
C TRP A 155 26.66 10.26 -3.07
N ALA A 156 26.34 9.11 -3.69
CA ALA A 156 26.34 7.84 -2.96
C ALA A 156 27.74 7.48 -2.39
N GLU A 157 28.81 8.08 -2.94
CA GLU A 157 30.20 7.86 -2.53
C GLU A 157 30.61 8.70 -1.31
N ASP A 158 30.15 9.97 -1.19
CA ASP A 158 30.51 10.89 -0.09
C ASP A 158 29.25 11.51 0.56
N SER A 159 28.54 10.71 1.35
CA SER A 159 27.26 11.10 1.95
C SER A 159 27.35 12.21 3.02
N SER A 160 28.53 12.48 3.58
CA SER A 160 28.78 13.58 4.54
C SER A 160 28.65 14.99 3.93
N LYS A 161 28.86 15.13 2.61
CA LYS A 161 28.75 16.41 1.88
C LYS A 161 27.34 17.00 1.93
N LEU A 162 26.30 16.16 2.06
CA LEU A 162 24.91 16.59 2.20
C LEU A 162 24.68 17.37 3.50
N ASP A 163 25.26 16.88 4.59
CA ASP A 163 25.17 17.55 5.88
C ASP A 163 26.06 18.79 5.91
N GLU A 164 27.24 18.74 5.28
CA GLU A 164 28.16 19.88 5.14
C GLU A 164 27.48 21.08 4.48
N TRP A 165 26.78 20.86 3.36
CA TRP A 165 26.05 21.91 2.65
C TRP A 165 25.02 22.58 3.57
N SER A 166 24.25 21.77 4.31
CA SER A 166 23.20 22.26 5.20
C SER A 166 23.80 23.12 6.31
N PHE A 167 24.89 22.66 6.93
CA PHE A 167 25.57 23.43 7.97
C PHE A 167 26.18 24.74 7.45
N LYS A 168 26.87 24.73 6.30
CA LYS A 168 27.42 25.97 5.70
C LYS A 168 26.31 26.98 5.39
N ALA A 169 25.24 26.51 4.75
CA ALA A 169 24.10 27.36 4.40
C ALA A 169 23.41 27.99 5.61
N VAL A 170 23.39 27.31 6.76
CA VAL A 170 22.89 27.85 8.03
C VAL A 170 23.85 28.91 8.58
N VAL A 171 25.16 28.66 8.55
CA VAL A 171 26.15 29.63 9.04
C VAL A 171 26.12 30.91 8.22
N ASP A 172 26.10 30.82 6.89
CA ASP A 172 26.00 31.99 6.00
C ASP A 172 24.75 32.83 6.30
N PHE A 173 23.63 32.17 6.60
CA PHE A 173 22.39 32.82 7.00
C PHE A 173 22.51 33.49 8.37
N LEU A 174 23.14 32.82 9.35
CA LEU A 174 23.33 33.40 10.68
C LEU A 174 24.20 34.66 10.62
N ASP A 175 25.23 34.66 9.79
CA ASP A 175 26.12 35.82 9.64
C ASP A 175 25.43 37.00 8.92
N SER A 176 24.47 36.73 8.04
CA SER A 176 23.79 37.76 7.23
C SER A 176 22.45 38.25 7.79
N GLU A 177 21.58 37.35 8.26
CA GLU A 177 20.19 37.68 8.62
C GLU A 177 19.90 37.65 10.13
N ALA A 178 20.69 36.93 10.94
CA ALA A 178 20.40 36.81 12.38
C ALA A 178 20.28 38.14 13.16
N PRO A 179 21.08 39.19 12.89
CA PRO A 179 20.98 40.46 13.59
C PRO A 179 19.57 41.08 13.51
N GLN A 180 18.89 40.94 12.38
CA GLN A 180 17.54 41.49 12.16
C GLN A 180 16.45 40.68 12.88
N LEU A 181 16.76 39.46 13.32
CA LEU A 181 15.81 38.52 13.90
C LEU A 181 15.85 38.48 15.44
N GLN A 182 16.77 39.21 16.08
CA GLN A 182 16.99 39.14 17.53
C GLN A 182 15.76 39.54 18.35
N HIS A 183 14.98 40.53 17.89
CA HIS A 183 13.80 41.03 18.60
C HIS A 183 12.52 40.22 18.34
N LEU A 184 12.54 39.36 17.32
CA LEU A 184 11.37 38.58 16.94
C LEU A 184 11.18 37.36 17.86
N ARG A 185 9.92 36.94 18.00
CA ARG A 185 9.50 35.76 18.76
C ARG A 185 8.74 34.80 17.87
N GLY A 186 8.67 33.54 18.26
CA GLY A 186 8.00 32.49 17.48
C GLY A 186 8.74 32.17 16.19
N LEU A 187 10.07 32.17 16.20
CA LEU A 187 10.88 31.76 15.04
C LEU A 187 11.14 30.25 15.08
N VAL A 188 11.02 29.60 13.92
CA VAL A 188 11.33 28.17 13.76
C VAL A 188 12.41 27.99 12.69
N PHE A 189 13.46 27.26 13.02
CA PHE A 189 14.55 26.92 12.10
C PHE A 189 14.58 25.40 11.90
N ILE A 190 14.53 24.92 10.66
CA ILE A 190 14.53 23.50 10.32
C ILE A 190 15.79 23.18 9.53
N ILE A 191 16.64 22.33 10.08
CA ILE A 191 17.90 21.91 9.47
C ILE A 191 17.79 20.42 9.19
N GLN A 192 17.61 20.05 7.92
CA GLN A 192 17.45 18.66 7.52
C GLN A 192 18.79 18.05 7.13
N LEU A 193 19.11 16.90 7.73
CA LEU A 193 20.41 16.22 7.61
C LEU A 193 20.21 14.83 7.03
N LEU A 194 20.74 14.60 5.82
CA LEU A 194 20.45 13.43 4.98
C LEU A 194 21.60 12.40 4.95
N GLY A 195 22.80 12.77 5.40
CA GLY A 195 24.00 11.96 5.21
C GLY A 195 23.94 10.56 5.83
N LEU A 196 23.23 10.42 6.95
CA LEU A 196 23.07 9.12 7.62
C LEU A 196 22.22 8.12 6.82
N GLN A 197 21.16 8.58 6.16
CA GLN A 197 20.27 7.71 5.37
C GLN A 197 20.98 7.15 4.13
N VAL A 198 21.81 7.97 3.47
CA VAL A 198 22.50 7.64 2.22
C VAL A 198 23.77 6.80 2.43
N SER A 199 24.30 6.77 3.66
CA SER A 199 25.51 6.00 3.99
C SER A 199 25.40 4.53 3.56
N ASN A 200 26.47 3.95 3.02
CA ASN A 200 26.52 2.54 2.64
C ASN A 200 27.44 1.75 3.58
N GLY A 201 26.91 0.71 4.22
CA GLY A 201 27.64 -0.08 5.22
C GLY A 201 27.73 0.57 6.61
N ILE A 202 28.20 -0.22 7.58
CA ILE A 202 28.25 0.16 9.01
C ILE A 202 29.37 1.18 9.28
N LYS A 203 30.55 0.99 8.67
CA LYS A 203 31.71 1.89 8.86
C LYS A 203 31.40 3.32 8.43
N MET A 204 30.93 3.50 7.20
CA MET A 204 30.54 4.80 6.66
C MET A 204 29.41 5.44 7.46
N PHE A 205 28.46 4.66 7.98
CA PHE A 205 27.41 5.16 8.86
C PHE A 205 27.99 5.77 10.15
N HIS A 206 28.95 5.12 10.81
CA HIS A 206 29.58 5.67 12.02
C HIS A 206 30.45 6.90 11.74
N GLU A 207 31.18 6.93 10.62
CA GLU A 207 31.96 8.09 10.18
C GLU A 207 31.05 9.30 9.93
N ASN A 208 29.94 9.10 9.22
CA ASN A 208 28.93 10.13 9.02
C ASN A 208 28.28 10.55 10.33
N LEU A 209 27.93 9.61 11.22
CA LEU A 209 27.34 9.94 12.52
C LEU A 209 28.25 10.85 13.34
N ASN A 210 29.55 10.57 13.34
CA ASN A 210 30.54 11.41 14.01
C ASN A 210 30.66 12.80 13.37
N TYR A 211 30.57 12.88 12.03
CA TYR A 211 30.54 14.16 11.32
C TYR A 211 29.28 14.97 11.66
N THR A 212 28.09 14.36 11.51
CA THR A 212 26.79 14.99 11.75
C THR A 212 26.66 15.49 13.20
N GLN A 213 27.05 14.68 14.20
CA GLN A 213 26.97 15.08 15.60
C GLN A 213 27.90 16.27 15.94
N ARG A 214 29.09 16.31 15.31
CA ARG A 214 30.03 17.42 15.45
C ARG A 214 29.51 18.69 14.79
N GLY A 215 28.89 18.56 13.61
CA GLY A 215 28.23 19.66 12.90
C GLY A 215 27.07 20.26 13.69
N ILE A 216 26.23 19.42 14.32
CA ILE A 216 25.16 19.89 15.22
C ILE A 216 25.75 20.70 16.38
N TRP A 217 26.85 20.24 16.98
CA TRP A 217 27.52 20.95 18.07
C TRP A 217 28.11 22.30 17.64
N THR A 218 28.75 22.39 16.47
CA THR A 218 29.28 23.67 15.95
C THR A 218 28.16 24.64 15.60
N THR A 219 27.11 24.18 14.94
CA THR A 219 25.92 25.00 14.63
C THR A 219 25.22 25.48 15.90
N TYR A 220 25.06 24.62 16.91
CA TYR A 220 24.54 25.01 18.23
C TYR A 220 25.32 26.19 18.83
N LYS A 221 26.66 26.13 18.82
CA LYS A 221 27.50 27.24 19.29
C LYS A 221 27.31 28.52 18.47
N ARG A 222 27.19 28.40 17.14
CA ARG A 222 26.94 29.54 16.25
C ARG A 222 25.61 30.22 16.55
N PHE A 223 24.54 29.46 16.82
CA PHE A 223 23.26 30.03 17.26
C PHE A 223 23.37 30.78 18.58
N LEU A 224 24.15 30.27 19.55
CA LEU A 224 24.37 30.98 20.81
C LEU A 224 25.18 32.28 20.64
N GLN A 225 26.08 32.33 19.66
CA GLN A 225 26.84 33.54 19.33
C GLN A 225 25.95 34.57 18.61
N ALA A 226 25.15 34.12 17.63
CA ALA A 226 24.27 34.99 16.85
C ALA A 226 23.09 35.56 17.67
N PHE A 227 22.59 34.78 18.66
CA PHE A 227 21.49 35.15 19.54
C PHE A 227 21.92 35.11 21.03
N PRO A 228 22.49 36.21 21.56
CA PRO A 228 23.06 36.24 22.91
C PRO A 228 22.03 36.29 24.05
N ASP A 229 20.74 36.47 23.75
CA ASP A 229 19.65 36.53 24.73
C ASP A 229 19.38 35.19 25.46
N ARG A 230 20.02 34.09 25.03
CA ARG A 230 19.85 32.73 25.57
C ARG A 230 18.41 32.22 25.55
N ARG A 231 17.56 32.73 24.65
CA ARG A 231 16.14 32.34 24.50
C ARG A 231 15.88 31.39 23.34
N THR A 232 16.85 30.54 23.02
CA THR A 232 16.76 29.54 21.94
C THR A 232 16.63 28.14 22.52
N ALA A 233 15.61 27.40 22.07
CA ALA A 233 15.44 25.98 22.31
C ALA A 233 15.91 25.17 21.10
N PHE A 234 16.36 23.95 21.32
CA PHE A 234 16.87 23.06 20.31
C PHE A 234 16.23 21.67 20.45
N LEU A 235 15.84 21.09 19.32
CA LEU A 235 15.28 19.76 19.22
C LEU A 235 16.06 18.98 18.15
N LEU A 236 16.69 17.88 18.53
CA LEU A 236 17.22 16.90 17.62
C LEU A 236 16.23 15.74 17.54
N ILE A 237 15.86 15.34 16.32
CA ILE A 237 15.01 14.18 16.10
C ILE A 237 15.30 13.49 14.77
N SER A 238 14.87 12.23 14.67
CA SER A 238 14.78 11.48 13.42
C SER A 238 13.36 10.99 13.16
N HIS A 239 12.97 10.93 11.88
CA HIS A 239 11.65 10.45 11.46
C HIS A 239 11.51 8.93 11.47
N HIS A 240 12.56 8.22 11.08
CA HIS A 240 12.66 6.76 11.11
C HIS A 240 14.13 6.36 11.17
N GLY A 241 14.41 5.22 11.79
CA GLY A 241 15.73 4.62 11.74
C GLY A 241 16.01 3.97 10.39
N LYS A 242 17.29 3.81 10.05
CA LYS A 242 17.69 3.17 8.80
C LYS A 242 17.26 1.68 8.79
N PRO A 243 16.61 1.20 7.72
CA PRO A 243 16.19 -0.20 7.63
C PRO A 243 17.41 -1.14 7.56
N VAL A 244 17.28 -2.32 8.16
CA VAL A 244 18.32 -3.35 8.10
C VAL A 244 18.25 -4.06 6.75
N TRP A 245 19.35 -4.02 5.99
CA TRP A 245 19.47 -4.72 4.71
C TRP A 245 19.14 -6.22 4.88
N GLY A 246 18.20 -6.72 4.06
CA GLY A 246 17.82 -8.14 4.04
C GLY A 246 16.60 -8.53 4.88
N PHE A 247 16.03 -7.62 5.68
CA PHE A 247 14.76 -7.87 6.40
C PHE A 247 13.59 -7.14 5.73
N PRO A 248 12.37 -7.71 5.72
CA PRO A 248 11.18 -7.00 5.25
C PRO A 248 10.98 -5.74 6.10
N ALA A 249 10.82 -4.59 5.43
CA ALA A 249 10.69 -3.22 5.97
C ALA A 249 9.43 -3.00 6.84
N SER A 250 8.85 -4.05 7.42
CA SER A 250 7.52 -3.99 8.02
C SER A 250 7.52 -4.00 9.54
N LYS A 251 8.58 -4.44 10.26
CA LYS A 251 8.50 -4.60 11.74
C LYS A 251 9.82 -4.46 12.53
N SER A 252 10.90 -3.91 11.96
CA SER A 252 12.12 -3.78 12.76
C SER A 252 11.95 -2.66 13.80
N LYS A 253 12.13 -2.95 15.09
CA LYS A 253 12.10 -1.91 16.16
C LYS A 253 13.08 -0.77 15.87
N GLN A 254 14.14 -1.06 15.14
CA GLN A 254 15.15 -0.08 14.71
C GLN A 254 14.61 0.97 13.75
N GLU A 255 13.63 0.65 12.91
CA GLU A 255 12.99 1.62 12.02
C GLU A 255 11.96 2.50 12.74
N LEU A 256 11.24 1.93 13.72
CA LEU A 256 10.13 2.59 14.43
C LEU A 256 10.58 3.48 15.60
N GLU A 257 11.71 3.16 16.22
CA GLU A 257 12.23 3.88 17.39
C GLU A 257 13.37 4.81 16.97
N THR A 258 13.13 6.12 17.08
CA THR A 258 14.12 7.16 16.83
C THR A 258 14.47 7.91 18.09
N PRO A 259 15.70 8.43 18.24
CA PRO A 259 16.04 9.24 19.39
C PRO A 259 15.45 10.63 19.24
N PHE A 260 15.17 11.27 20.37
CA PHE A 260 15.08 12.72 20.43
C PHE A 260 15.93 13.27 21.57
N LEU A 261 16.42 14.49 21.37
CA LEU A 261 17.16 15.25 22.37
C LEU A 261 16.62 16.68 22.34
N LEU A 262 16.13 17.16 23.48
CA LEU A 262 15.56 18.49 23.65
C LEU A 262 16.39 19.28 24.67
N TRP A 263 16.85 20.49 24.35
CA TRP A 263 17.66 21.30 25.26
C TRP A 263 17.54 22.82 25.00
N GLY A 264 18.07 23.62 25.92
CA GLY A 264 18.08 25.08 25.80
C GLY A 264 16.95 25.75 26.58
N ALA A 265 16.51 26.92 26.12
CA ALA A 265 15.56 27.76 26.83
C ALA A 265 14.21 27.07 27.06
N GLY A 266 13.69 27.13 28.29
CA GLY A 266 12.37 26.62 28.63
C GLY A 266 12.29 25.10 28.87
N VAL A 267 13.35 24.34 28.57
CA VAL A 267 13.42 22.89 28.77
C VAL A 267 13.76 22.57 30.22
N SER A 268 13.10 21.58 30.80
CA SER A 268 13.36 21.16 32.18
C SER A 268 14.74 20.51 32.32
N ASN A 269 15.43 20.80 33.43
CA ASN A 269 16.67 20.15 33.83
C ASN A 269 16.46 19.15 34.98
N SER A 270 15.20 18.72 35.21
CA SER A 270 14.88 17.83 36.31
C SER A 270 15.52 16.46 36.12
N ASN A 271 16.44 16.11 37.02
CA ASN A 271 17.09 14.80 37.10
C ASN A 271 16.25 13.79 37.90
N SER A 272 14.92 13.98 37.94
CA SER A 272 14.02 13.04 38.59
C SER A 272 14.26 11.64 38.04
N ARG A 273 14.64 10.71 38.91
CA ARG A 273 14.92 9.30 38.57
C ARG A 273 13.63 8.47 38.45
N LEU A 274 12.46 9.10 38.58
CA LEU A 274 11.19 8.43 38.49
C LEU A 274 10.93 8.08 37.02
N GLY A 275 10.83 6.78 36.71
CA GLY A 275 10.55 6.27 35.37
C GLY A 275 11.73 5.52 34.72
N ARG A 276 11.71 5.43 33.39
CA ARG A 276 12.75 4.74 32.62
C ARG A 276 14.04 5.55 32.64
N THR A 277 15.18 4.86 32.67
CA THR A 277 16.50 5.48 32.65
C THR A 277 17.42 4.76 31.67
N PHE A 278 18.45 5.46 31.18
CA PHE A 278 19.51 4.88 30.34
C PHE A 278 20.90 5.23 30.88
N VAL A 279 21.91 4.45 30.52
CA VAL A 279 23.30 4.68 30.91
C VAL A 279 23.97 5.59 29.87
N ALA A 280 24.35 6.80 30.31
CA ALA A 280 24.82 7.87 29.44
C ALA A 280 26.33 7.87 29.19
N ASN A 281 27.12 7.20 30.03
CA ASN A 281 28.58 7.19 29.92
C ASN A 281 29.22 5.91 30.52
N GLU A 282 30.55 5.79 30.38
CA GLU A 282 31.32 4.65 30.92
C GLU A 282 31.34 4.63 32.46
N GLN A 283 31.17 5.80 33.10
CA GLN A 283 31.02 5.97 34.55
C GLN A 283 29.65 5.52 35.10
N GLN A 284 28.83 4.88 34.27
CA GLN A 284 27.49 4.39 34.59
C GLN A 284 26.50 5.47 35.10
N GLN A 285 26.70 6.73 34.73
CA GLN A 285 25.76 7.80 35.03
C GLN A 285 24.42 7.52 34.34
N ARG A 286 23.34 7.46 35.12
CA ARG A 286 21.98 7.23 34.62
C ARG A 286 21.22 8.54 34.46
N LEU A 287 20.59 8.70 33.31
CA LEU A 287 19.72 9.83 32.98
C LEU A 287 18.29 9.32 32.71
N PRO A 288 17.25 10.16 32.93
CA PRO A 288 15.88 9.81 32.59
C PRO A 288 15.74 9.58 31.08
N LEU A 289 14.90 8.61 30.71
CA LEU A 289 14.58 8.26 29.33
C LEU A 289 13.08 8.45 29.11
N HIS A 290 12.72 9.46 28.35
CA HIS A 290 11.33 9.72 27.97
C HIS A 290 10.93 8.89 26.76
N VAL A 291 9.68 8.46 26.69
CA VAL A 291 9.14 7.80 25.50
C VAL A 291 7.92 8.56 25.05
N LEU A 292 7.99 9.12 23.84
CA LEU A 292 6.95 9.96 23.27
C LEU A 292 6.50 9.39 21.92
N GLU A 293 5.28 9.74 21.53
CA GLU A 293 4.83 9.57 20.14
C GLU A 293 5.21 10.81 19.32
N PRO A 294 5.51 10.68 18.01
CA PRO A 294 5.87 11.81 17.15
C PRO A 294 4.87 12.98 17.21
N VAL A 295 3.58 12.67 17.33
CA VAL A 295 2.51 13.67 17.40
C VAL A 295 2.58 14.53 18.67
N GLN A 296 3.13 14.02 19.77
CA GLN A 296 3.28 14.75 21.04
C GLN A 296 4.40 15.81 20.99
N LEU A 297 5.25 15.78 19.97
CA LEU A 297 6.31 16.77 19.80
C LEU A 297 5.78 18.10 19.27
N THR A 298 4.72 18.08 18.46
CA THR A 298 4.10 19.30 17.95
C THR A 298 3.56 20.23 19.05
N PRO A 299 2.73 19.74 20.00
CA PRO A 299 2.28 20.58 21.10
C PRO A 299 3.47 20.98 21.98
N LEU A 300 4.51 20.15 22.12
CA LEU A 300 5.71 20.47 22.89
C LEU A 300 6.48 21.65 22.29
N MET A 301 6.68 21.64 20.97
CA MET A 301 7.29 22.75 20.24
C MET A 301 6.43 24.02 20.33
N SER A 302 5.10 23.88 20.25
CA SER A 302 4.17 25.00 20.39
C SER A 302 4.24 25.60 21.80
N GLY A 303 4.27 24.75 22.83
CA GLY A 303 4.41 25.14 24.23
C GLY A 303 5.73 25.86 24.51
N LEU A 304 6.85 25.39 23.96
CA LEU A 304 8.16 26.05 24.08
C LEU A 304 8.16 27.46 23.49
N LEU A 305 7.48 27.68 22.38
CA LEU A 305 7.38 28.98 21.72
C LEU A 305 6.22 29.84 22.23
N GLY A 306 5.39 29.30 23.13
CA GLY A 306 4.14 29.93 23.54
C GLY A 306 3.23 30.23 22.36
N LEU A 307 3.18 29.34 21.38
CA LEU A 307 2.29 29.37 20.23
C LEU A 307 1.08 28.48 20.50
N PRO A 308 -0.08 28.77 19.88
CA PRO A 308 -1.19 27.83 19.90
C PRO A 308 -0.80 26.53 19.20
N PRO A 309 -1.20 25.37 19.74
CA PRO A 309 -1.04 24.11 19.02
C PRO A 309 -1.81 24.17 17.69
N PRO A 310 -1.32 23.50 16.63
CA PRO A 310 -2.05 23.42 15.38
C PRO A 310 -3.49 22.92 15.59
N VAL A 311 -4.44 23.43 14.82
CA VAL A 311 -5.86 23.28 15.13
C VAL A 311 -6.34 21.84 15.13
N ASN A 312 -5.73 21.02 14.28
CA ASN A 312 -6.05 19.61 14.13
C ASN A 312 -5.23 18.70 15.06
N ASN A 313 -4.27 19.25 15.81
CA ASN A 313 -3.34 18.49 16.65
C ASN A 313 -4.05 17.44 17.52
N ARG A 314 -3.58 16.20 17.45
CA ARG A 314 -4.01 15.04 18.25
C ARG A 314 -2.99 14.65 19.32
N GLY A 315 -1.78 15.17 19.23
CA GLY A 315 -0.74 14.95 20.23
C GLY A 315 -1.12 15.56 21.57
N GLN A 316 -0.97 14.79 22.64
CA GLN A 316 -1.08 15.28 24.01
C GLN A 316 0.22 15.95 24.41
N GLN A 317 0.14 17.12 25.05
CA GLN A 317 1.31 17.78 25.61
C GLN A 317 1.92 16.91 26.75
N PRO A 318 3.16 16.42 26.62
CA PRO A 318 3.77 15.59 27.65
C PRO A 318 4.18 16.41 28.88
N ALA A 319 3.95 15.83 30.06
CA ALA A 319 4.39 16.37 31.34
C ALA A 319 5.90 16.12 31.59
N GLY A 320 6.52 16.98 32.39
CA GLY A 320 7.89 16.92 32.88
C GLY A 320 8.96 17.57 32.00
N LEU A 321 8.63 18.06 30.81
CA LEU A 321 9.63 18.52 29.83
C LEU A 321 9.87 20.04 29.81
N LEU A 322 8.99 20.84 30.41
CA LEU A 322 9.11 22.29 30.51
C LEU A 322 9.57 22.70 31.91
N ASN A 323 10.43 23.71 32.01
CA ASN A 323 11.11 24.06 33.27
C ASN A 323 10.21 24.76 34.30
N ALA A 324 9.30 25.62 33.84
CA ALA A 324 8.42 26.41 34.72
C ALA A 324 7.03 25.78 34.81
N SER A 325 6.53 25.55 36.03
CA SER A 325 5.21 24.97 36.26
C SER A 325 4.08 25.79 35.64
N SER A 326 4.20 27.11 35.60
CA SER A 326 3.25 27.99 34.92
C SER A 326 3.25 27.83 33.40
N HIS A 327 4.43 27.70 32.79
CA HIS A 327 4.57 27.52 31.34
C HIS A 327 4.09 26.14 30.91
N GLU A 328 4.41 25.12 31.71
CA GLU A 328 3.97 23.76 31.50
C GLU A 328 2.45 23.63 31.61
N ALA A 329 1.87 24.15 32.70
CA ALA A 329 0.42 24.17 32.90
C ALA A 329 -0.29 24.92 31.76
N HIS A 330 0.29 26.03 31.29
CA HIS A 330 -0.25 26.75 30.14
C HIS A 330 -0.24 25.94 28.85
N ALA A 331 0.88 25.28 28.54
CA ALA A 331 1.01 24.45 27.34
C ALA A 331 0.03 23.27 27.36
N MET A 332 -0.10 22.60 28.52
CA MET A 332 -1.06 21.49 28.68
C MET A 332 -2.51 21.99 28.61
N TYR A 333 -2.80 23.14 29.23
CA TYR A 333 -4.15 23.69 29.21
C TYR A 333 -4.57 24.17 27.81
N THR A 334 -3.71 24.87 27.09
CA THR A 334 -4.01 25.29 25.70
C THR A 334 -4.15 24.11 24.75
N ASN A 335 -3.36 23.06 24.94
CA ASN A 335 -3.51 21.80 24.22
C ASN A 335 -4.85 21.11 24.50
N MET A 336 -5.24 21.02 25.78
CA MET A 336 -6.54 20.49 26.18
C MET A 336 -7.69 21.32 25.58
N LEU A 337 -7.62 22.65 25.61
CA LEU A 337 -8.65 23.51 25.01
C LEU A 337 -8.78 23.31 23.49
N GLN A 338 -7.66 23.10 22.78
CA GLN A 338 -7.69 22.80 21.35
C GLN A 338 -8.36 21.44 21.07
N LEU A 339 -8.04 20.42 21.85
CA LEU A 339 -8.70 19.10 21.77
C LEU A 339 -10.18 19.17 22.15
N LEU A 340 -10.53 20.05 23.09
CA LEU A 340 -11.89 20.25 23.53
C LEU A 340 -12.74 20.89 22.42
N GLU A 341 -12.23 21.91 21.72
CA GLU A 341 -12.95 22.51 20.59
C GLU A 341 -13.15 21.51 19.45
N GLN A 342 -12.14 20.67 19.18
CA GLN A 342 -12.28 19.53 18.27
C GLN A 342 -13.41 18.58 18.69
N ALA A 343 -13.46 18.19 19.97
CA ALA A 343 -14.51 17.31 20.50
C ALA A 343 -15.89 17.95 20.43
N LEU A 344 -16.00 19.24 20.76
CA LEU A 344 -17.24 20.01 20.63
C LEU A 344 -17.70 20.07 19.18
N GLN A 345 -16.80 20.31 18.23
CA GLN A 345 -17.16 20.39 16.82
C GLN A 345 -17.61 19.04 16.27
N ALA A 346 -16.89 17.95 16.55
CA ALA A 346 -17.27 16.60 16.16
C ALA A 346 -18.68 16.25 16.66
N ARG A 347 -18.97 16.60 17.92
CA ARG A 347 -20.30 16.43 18.52
C ARG A 347 -21.36 17.33 17.88
N ARG A 348 -21.07 18.63 17.69
CA ARG A 348 -21.99 19.58 17.02
C ARG A 348 -22.35 19.08 15.63
N HIS A 349 -21.39 18.54 14.88
CA HIS A 349 -21.62 17.95 13.57
C HIS A 349 -22.55 16.73 13.65
N HIS A 350 -22.34 15.83 14.60
CA HIS A 350 -23.23 14.68 14.82
C HIS A 350 -24.66 15.09 15.22
N ARG A 351 -24.78 16.12 16.07
CA ARG A 351 -26.05 16.61 16.62
C ARG A 351 -26.91 17.44 15.66
N ARG A 352 -26.48 17.67 14.42
CA ARG A 352 -27.26 18.47 13.43
C ARG A 352 -28.57 17.79 13.03
N GLY A 353 -28.69 16.48 13.24
CA GLY A 353 -29.86 15.68 12.88
C GLY A 353 -31.00 15.78 13.89
N PHE A 354 -32.24 15.72 13.38
CA PHE A 354 -33.47 15.68 14.20
C PHE A 354 -33.53 14.44 15.10
N LEU A 355 -33.04 13.29 14.62
CA LEU A 355 -33.07 12.00 15.33
C LEU A 355 -31.94 11.83 16.35
N ASN A 356 -31.12 12.85 16.58
CA ASN A 356 -29.95 12.80 17.44
C ASN A 356 -30.24 12.31 18.87
N ASN A 357 -31.41 12.63 19.43
CA ASN A 357 -31.76 12.23 20.81
C ASN A 357 -32.00 10.72 20.96
N LEU A 358 -32.31 10.02 19.86
CA LEU A 358 -32.51 8.57 19.81
C LEU A 358 -31.19 7.83 19.52
N MET A 359 -30.15 8.55 19.10
CA MET A 359 -28.87 7.97 18.72
C MET A 359 -27.96 7.78 19.95
N PRO A 360 -27.16 6.70 19.99
CA PRO A 360 -26.10 6.55 20.98
C PRO A 360 -25.18 7.77 21.01
N ASN A 361 -24.97 8.31 22.20
CA ASN A 361 -24.08 9.44 22.43
C ASN A 361 -22.88 8.98 23.29
N TYR A 362 -21.72 9.62 23.08
CA TYR A 362 -20.63 9.50 24.04
C TYR A 362 -21.06 10.05 25.40
N TRP A 363 -20.65 9.39 26.49
CA TRP A 363 -21.15 9.64 27.85
C TRP A 363 -20.97 11.09 28.33
N MET A 364 -19.96 11.80 27.81
CA MET A 364 -19.65 13.17 28.21
C MET A 364 -20.60 14.17 27.52
N ASN A 365 -21.39 14.92 28.29
CA ASN A 365 -22.39 15.88 27.79
C ASN A 365 -21.83 17.29 27.53
N CYS A 366 -22.53 18.12 26.74
CA CYS A 366 -22.13 19.53 26.51
C CYS A 366 -21.97 20.29 27.82
N GLY A 367 -22.94 20.18 28.73
CA GLY A 367 -22.83 20.81 30.05
C GLY A 367 -21.69 20.25 30.92
N GLN A 368 -21.20 19.03 30.66
CA GLN A 368 -19.98 18.53 31.31
C GLN A 368 -18.73 19.11 30.66
N LEU A 369 -18.67 19.19 29.33
CA LEU A 369 -17.57 19.85 28.60
C LEU A 369 -17.44 21.34 28.99
N ASP A 370 -18.55 22.06 29.12
CA ASP A 370 -18.55 23.46 29.54
C ASP A 370 -18.05 23.61 30.99
N LYS A 371 -18.42 22.67 31.88
CA LYS A 371 -17.86 22.60 33.24
C LYS A 371 -16.36 22.35 33.23
N LEU A 372 -15.85 21.58 32.26
CA LEU A 372 -14.41 21.33 32.17
C LEU A 372 -13.64 22.63 31.88
N ILE A 373 -14.17 23.46 30.97
CA ILE A 373 -13.61 24.78 30.64
C ILE A 373 -13.69 25.70 31.87
N ALA A 374 -14.85 25.76 32.52
CA ALA A 374 -15.05 26.62 33.70
C ALA A 374 -14.06 26.28 34.83
N THR A 375 -13.84 24.98 35.07
CA THR A 375 -12.89 24.49 36.08
C THR A 375 -11.45 24.84 35.71
N GLY A 376 -11.04 24.61 34.46
CA GLY A 376 -9.70 24.95 33.99
C GLY A 376 -9.40 26.44 34.06
N ASN A 377 -10.35 27.28 33.66
CA ASN A 377 -10.24 28.74 33.76
C ASN A 377 -10.10 29.19 35.22
N LEU A 378 -10.91 28.63 36.13
CA LEU A 378 -10.83 28.92 37.56
C LEU A 378 -9.45 28.57 38.13
N LEU A 379 -8.91 27.39 37.82
CA LEU A 379 -7.58 26.97 38.27
C LEU A 379 -6.47 27.90 37.72
N TRP A 380 -6.58 28.34 36.46
CA TRP A 380 -5.67 29.30 35.86
C TRP A 380 -5.70 30.66 36.59
N TYR A 381 -6.89 31.23 36.80
CA TYR A 381 -7.05 32.52 37.48
C TYR A 381 -6.59 32.47 38.94
N GLN A 382 -6.83 31.34 39.63
CA GLN A 382 -6.33 31.10 40.99
C GLN A 382 -4.82 30.79 41.05
N ARG A 383 -4.12 30.76 39.91
CA ARG A 383 -2.68 30.43 39.80
C ARG A 383 -2.32 29.05 40.36
N ARG A 384 -3.27 28.10 40.37
CA ARG A 384 -3.06 26.72 40.81
C ARG A 384 -2.47 25.87 39.67
N PHE A 385 -1.27 26.22 39.24
CA PHE A 385 -0.66 25.66 38.03
C PHE A 385 -0.41 24.16 38.09
N LEU A 386 0.01 23.62 39.24
CA LEU A 386 0.24 22.18 39.39
C LEU A 386 -1.06 21.37 39.25
N LEU A 387 -2.14 21.82 39.88
CA LEU A 387 -3.45 21.19 39.75
C LEU A 387 -4.02 21.34 38.34
N LEU A 388 -3.82 22.50 37.69
CA LEU A 388 -4.24 22.70 36.30
C LEU A 388 -3.52 21.74 35.35
N LYS A 389 -2.23 21.49 35.60
CA LYS A 389 -1.40 20.54 34.86
C LYS A 389 -1.97 19.13 34.97
N GLU A 390 -2.13 18.61 36.20
CA GLU A 390 -2.69 17.27 36.48
C GLU A 390 -4.09 17.12 35.89
N TYR A 391 -4.95 18.12 36.11
CA TYR A 391 -6.29 18.17 35.53
C TYR A 391 -6.27 18.11 33.99
N SER A 392 -5.32 18.77 33.35
CA SER A 392 -5.19 18.74 31.89
C SER A 392 -4.72 17.38 31.38
N GLU A 393 -3.78 16.76 32.09
CA GLU A 393 -3.29 15.42 31.79
C GLU A 393 -4.42 14.38 31.80
N ASP A 394 -5.31 14.45 32.79
CA ASP A 394 -6.42 13.51 32.94
C ASP A 394 -7.53 13.71 31.90
N VAL A 395 -7.78 14.95 31.47
CA VAL A 395 -8.89 15.28 30.55
C VAL A 395 -8.55 15.01 29.08
N MET A 396 -7.32 15.27 28.64
CA MET A 396 -6.93 15.13 27.23
C MET A 396 -7.23 13.74 26.63
N PRO A 397 -6.94 12.60 27.31
CA PRO A 397 -7.29 11.26 26.81
C PRO A 397 -8.79 11.06 26.60
N LEU A 398 -9.63 11.60 27.49
CA LEU A 398 -11.08 11.51 27.40
C LEU A 398 -11.62 12.28 26.19
N LEU A 399 -11.02 13.45 25.88
CA LEU A 399 -11.35 14.25 24.71
C LEU A 399 -10.98 13.52 23.42
N LEU A 400 -9.79 12.90 23.34
CA LEU A 400 -9.40 12.10 22.18
C LEU A 400 -10.34 10.92 21.96
N GLN A 401 -10.73 10.20 23.02
CA GLN A 401 -11.72 9.12 22.93
C GLN A 401 -13.08 9.62 22.42
N CYS A 402 -13.52 10.79 22.87
CA CYS A 402 -14.74 11.42 22.37
C CYS A 402 -14.64 11.73 20.87
N ILE A 403 -13.51 12.24 20.39
CA ILE A 403 -13.36 12.57 18.97
C ILE A 403 -13.32 11.29 18.12
N MET A 404 -12.51 10.30 18.51
CA MET A 404 -12.43 9.00 17.82
C MET A 404 -13.79 8.30 17.72
N TYR A 405 -14.63 8.42 18.76
CA TYR A 405 -15.99 7.87 18.76
C TYR A 405 -16.84 8.44 17.63
N TYR A 406 -16.86 9.77 17.46
CA TYR A 406 -17.70 10.42 16.44
C TYR A 406 -17.12 10.29 15.03
N GLU A 407 -15.79 10.24 14.87
CA GLU A 407 -15.14 9.97 13.58
C GLU A 407 -15.48 8.58 13.04
N HIS A 408 -15.47 7.56 13.91
CA HIS A 408 -15.77 6.18 13.51
C HIS A 408 -17.23 5.77 13.71
N TYR A 409 -18.12 6.73 14.00
CA TYR A 409 -19.50 6.46 14.39
C TYR A 409 -20.26 5.59 13.39
N TYR A 410 -20.21 5.94 12.10
CA TYR A 410 -20.92 5.19 11.05
C TYR A 410 -20.14 3.99 10.50
N ARG A 411 -18.85 3.81 10.87
CA ARG A 411 -17.94 2.84 10.23
C ARG A 411 -18.50 1.42 10.24
N ARG A 412 -19.03 0.95 11.37
CA ARG A 412 -19.61 -0.41 11.50
C ARG A 412 -20.87 -0.59 10.66
N ILE A 413 -21.75 0.41 10.65
CA ILE A 413 -23.02 0.35 9.90
C ILE A 413 -22.74 0.39 8.40
N LEU A 414 -21.81 1.24 7.95
CA LEU A 414 -21.37 1.31 6.55
C LEU A 414 -20.69 0.01 6.09
N LEU A 415 -19.92 -0.64 6.98
CA LEU A 415 -19.34 -1.95 6.71
C LEU A 415 -20.41 -3.02 6.53
N LEU A 416 -21.43 -3.06 7.39
CA LEU A 416 -22.57 -3.98 7.23
C LEU A 416 -23.37 -3.67 5.96
N ALA A 417 -23.63 -2.39 5.67
CA ALA A 417 -24.32 -1.96 4.46
C ALA A 417 -23.56 -2.43 3.21
N SER A 418 -22.27 -2.15 3.11
CA SER A 418 -21.44 -2.63 1.99
C SER A 418 -21.43 -4.16 1.88
N ALA A 419 -21.35 -4.90 2.99
CA ALA A 419 -21.49 -6.36 2.97
C ALA A 419 -22.86 -6.82 2.41
N PHE A 420 -23.96 -6.18 2.80
CA PHE A 420 -25.28 -6.43 2.22
C PHE A 420 -25.35 -6.10 0.72
N ALA A 421 -24.63 -5.05 0.27
CA ALA A 421 -24.49 -4.74 -1.15
C ALA A 421 -23.74 -5.84 -1.91
N TYR A 422 -22.65 -6.39 -1.37
CA TYR A 422 -21.95 -7.55 -1.95
C TYR A 422 -22.86 -8.78 -2.04
N LEU A 423 -23.64 -9.07 -0.99
CA LEU A 423 -24.58 -10.19 -1.00
C LEU A 423 -25.69 -10.01 -2.05
N GLY A 424 -26.22 -8.79 -2.19
CA GLY A 424 -27.19 -8.45 -3.24
C GLY A 424 -26.60 -8.62 -4.64
N TRP A 425 -25.35 -8.21 -4.83
CA TRP A 425 -24.63 -8.38 -6.09
C TRP A 425 -24.36 -9.85 -6.43
N LEU A 426 -23.92 -10.66 -5.46
CA LEU A 426 -23.76 -12.10 -5.62
C LEU A 426 -25.08 -12.80 -5.97
N HIS A 427 -26.18 -12.38 -5.33
CA HIS A 427 -27.51 -12.89 -5.65
C HIS A 427 -27.96 -12.51 -7.06
N GLN A 428 -27.69 -11.27 -7.49
CA GLN A 428 -27.96 -10.83 -8.85
C GLN A 428 -27.17 -11.66 -9.89
N LEU A 429 -25.88 -11.88 -9.67
CA LEU A 429 -25.04 -12.72 -10.55
C LEU A 429 -25.57 -14.15 -10.65
N ARG A 430 -26.00 -14.73 -9.52
CA ARG A 430 -26.62 -16.06 -9.47
C ARG A 430 -27.90 -16.16 -10.30
N CYS A 431 -28.72 -15.11 -10.31
CA CYS A 431 -29.96 -15.06 -11.10
C CYS A 431 -29.68 -14.89 -12.60
N LEU A 432 -28.65 -14.11 -12.96
CA LEU A 432 -28.26 -13.82 -14.35
C LEU A 432 -27.70 -15.02 -15.10
N SER A 433 -27.10 -15.96 -14.38
CA SER A 433 -26.64 -17.24 -14.95
C SER A 433 -27.78 -18.26 -15.12
N GLY A 434 -29.00 -17.91 -14.72
CA GLY A 434 -30.20 -18.70 -14.91
C GLY A 434 -30.82 -18.56 -16.31
N GLN A 435 -31.73 -19.47 -16.67
CA GLN A 435 -32.50 -19.36 -17.90
C GLN A 435 -33.51 -18.21 -17.82
N ALA A 436 -33.73 -17.51 -18.92
CA ALA A 436 -34.71 -16.44 -19.00
C ALA A 436 -36.13 -17.00 -18.86
N GLY A 437 -36.91 -16.41 -17.97
CA GLY A 437 -38.34 -16.67 -17.85
C GLY A 437 -38.93 -16.00 -16.62
N ARG A 438 -40.25 -15.96 -16.52
CA ARG A 438 -40.92 -15.11 -15.52
C ARG A 438 -41.28 -15.91 -14.28
N THR A 439 -40.64 -15.63 -13.16
CA THR A 439 -41.04 -16.16 -11.85
C THR A 439 -41.74 -15.06 -11.07
N SER A 440 -43.04 -15.24 -10.83
CA SER A 440 -43.83 -14.35 -9.98
C SER A 440 -44.34 -15.15 -8.79
N SER A 441 -43.82 -14.87 -7.60
CA SER A 441 -44.29 -15.47 -6.35
C SER A 441 -44.77 -14.38 -5.39
N ARG A 442 -45.75 -14.72 -4.53
CA ARG A 442 -46.20 -13.82 -3.45
C ARG A 442 -45.03 -13.40 -2.56
N GLN A 443 -44.07 -14.30 -2.33
CA GLN A 443 -42.84 -14.04 -1.56
C GLN A 443 -41.95 -12.98 -2.24
N LEU A 444 -41.82 -12.99 -3.57
CA LEU A 444 -41.03 -12.00 -4.30
C LEU A 444 -41.68 -10.61 -4.27
N LEU A 445 -43.01 -10.54 -4.37
CA LEU A 445 -43.78 -9.30 -4.20
C LEU A 445 -43.61 -8.72 -2.79
N LEU A 446 -43.70 -9.57 -1.76
CA LEU A 446 -43.48 -9.20 -0.37
C LEU A 446 -42.03 -8.73 -0.14
N ALA A 447 -41.03 -9.42 -0.69
CA ALA A 447 -39.63 -9.00 -0.62
C ALA A 447 -39.41 -7.62 -1.25
N LYS A 448 -40.04 -7.33 -2.40
CA LYS A 448 -39.99 -6.01 -3.05
C LYS A 448 -40.71 -4.92 -2.26
N SER A 449 -41.84 -5.20 -1.62
CA SER A 449 -42.52 -4.22 -0.77
C SER A 449 -41.71 -3.91 0.49
N LEU A 450 -41.18 -4.95 1.16
CA LEU A 450 -40.31 -4.78 2.32
C LEU A 450 -39.02 -4.02 1.98
N LEU A 451 -38.40 -4.32 0.84
CA LEU A 451 -37.21 -3.60 0.39
C LEU A 451 -37.51 -2.12 0.10
N ARG A 452 -38.64 -1.80 -0.55
CA ARG A 452 -39.04 -0.41 -0.80
C ARG A 452 -39.32 0.34 0.51
N LEU A 453 -39.98 -0.31 1.47
CA LEU A 453 -40.18 0.25 2.81
C LEU A 453 -38.84 0.51 3.52
N LEU A 454 -37.91 -0.43 3.47
CA LEU A 454 -36.58 -0.29 4.05
C LEU A 454 -35.80 0.88 3.42
N ILE A 455 -35.82 1.00 2.08
CA ILE A 455 -35.18 2.11 1.37
C ILE A 455 -35.80 3.44 1.79
N LEU A 456 -37.14 3.52 1.88
CA LEU A 456 -37.84 4.72 2.33
C LEU A 456 -37.45 5.10 3.77
N LEU A 457 -37.38 4.11 4.67
CA LEU A 457 -36.96 4.32 6.06
C LEU A 457 -35.50 4.81 6.16
N ILE A 458 -34.57 4.19 5.41
CA ILE A 458 -33.17 4.62 5.38
C ILE A 458 -33.06 6.02 4.76
N PHE A 459 -33.82 6.31 3.70
CA PHE A 459 -33.84 7.63 3.07
C PHE A 459 -34.38 8.70 4.03
N ALA A 460 -35.49 8.42 4.73
CA ALA A 460 -36.03 9.29 5.76
C ALA A 460 -35.01 9.49 6.90
N PHE A 461 -34.35 8.43 7.36
CA PHE A 461 -33.30 8.49 8.36
C PHE A 461 -32.14 9.40 7.92
N VAL A 462 -31.63 9.22 6.70
CA VAL A 462 -30.55 10.02 6.12
C VAL A 462 -30.91 11.51 6.07
N LEU A 463 -32.13 11.84 5.64
CA LEU A 463 -32.61 13.21 5.56
C LEU A 463 -32.80 13.84 6.95
N LEU A 464 -33.49 13.12 7.85
CA LEU A 464 -33.78 13.60 9.20
C LEU A 464 -32.50 13.74 10.03
N GLN A 465 -31.55 12.81 9.89
CA GLN A 465 -30.28 12.82 10.61
C GLN A 465 -29.22 13.71 9.94
N ARG A 466 -29.48 14.22 8.72
CA ARG A 466 -28.55 15.04 7.92
C ARG A 466 -27.18 14.38 7.77
N VAL A 467 -27.18 13.10 7.43
CA VAL A 467 -25.95 12.32 7.19
C VAL A 467 -25.21 12.89 5.98
N SER A 468 -23.88 12.93 6.04
CA SER A 468 -23.04 13.41 4.93
C SER A 468 -23.34 12.65 3.65
N TRP A 469 -23.30 13.33 2.50
CA TRP A 469 -23.74 12.78 1.22
C TRP A 469 -23.02 11.48 0.82
N LEU A 470 -21.72 11.34 1.13
CA LEU A 470 -20.95 10.11 0.90
C LEU A 470 -21.48 8.92 1.72
N ASN A 471 -21.67 9.13 3.02
CA ASN A 471 -22.19 8.11 3.94
C ASN A 471 -23.63 7.75 3.58
N SER A 472 -24.42 8.75 3.19
CA SER A 472 -25.79 8.59 2.68
C SER A 472 -25.85 7.73 1.42
N GLY A 473 -24.99 7.99 0.45
CA GLY A 473 -24.90 7.20 -0.77
C GLY A 473 -24.56 5.74 -0.48
N LEU A 474 -23.63 5.50 0.47
CA LEU A 474 -23.24 4.15 0.84
C LEU A 474 -24.31 3.40 1.66
N LEU A 475 -25.07 4.09 2.53
CA LEU A 475 -26.20 3.50 3.24
C LEU A 475 -27.34 3.09 2.29
N LEU A 476 -27.55 3.83 1.20
CA LEU A 476 -28.59 3.56 0.20
C LEU A 476 -28.15 2.55 -0.88
N LEU A 477 -26.84 2.36 -1.08
CA LEU A 477 -26.26 1.46 -2.08
C LEU A 477 -26.86 0.03 -2.06
N PRO A 478 -27.03 -0.63 -0.89
CA PRO A 478 -27.60 -1.98 -0.84
C PRO A 478 -29.02 -1.98 -1.38
N GLY A 479 -29.82 -0.96 -1.06
CA GLY A 479 -31.17 -0.80 -1.56
C GLY A 479 -31.21 -0.79 -3.10
N LEU A 480 -30.35 0.01 -3.72
CA LEU A 480 -30.24 0.07 -5.18
C LEU A 480 -29.86 -1.29 -5.78
N ILE A 481 -28.82 -1.95 -5.26
CA ILE A 481 -28.37 -3.24 -5.78
C ILE A 481 -29.44 -4.32 -5.59
N TRP A 482 -30.08 -4.38 -4.42
CA TRP A 482 -31.14 -5.37 -4.15
C TRP A 482 -32.39 -5.13 -5.01
N THR A 483 -32.76 -3.89 -5.33
CA THR A 483 -33.87 -3.65 -6.26
C THR A 483 -33.58 -4.21 -7.65
N MET A 484 -32.33 -4.07 -8.12
CA MET A 484 -31.88 -4.67 -9.37
C MET A 484 -31.83 -6.20 -9.27
N ALA A 485 -31.34 -6.75 -8.16
CA ALA A 485 -31.27 -8.18 -7.91
C ALA A 485 -32.66 -8.84 -7.95
N LEU A 486 -33.66 -8.26 -7.27
CA LEU A 486 -35.04 -8.76 -7.28
C LEU A 486 -35.73 -8.60 -8.64
N LYS A 487 -35.41 -7.53 -9.39
CA LYS A 487 -35.87 -7.36 -10.78
C LYS A 487 -35.28 -8.43 -11.70
N THR A 488 -34.01 -8.79 -11.52
CA THR A 488 -33.38 -9.89 -12.28
C THR A 488 -33.92 -11.26 -11.87
N HIS A 489 -34.23 -11.46 -10.59
CA HIS A 489 -34.83 -12.69 -10.10
C HIS A 489 -36.21 -12.93 -10.73
N GLU A 490 -37.07 -11.91 -10.82
CA GLU A 490 -38.39 -12.02 -11.48
C GLU A 490 -38.28 -12.45 -12.95
N LYS A 491 -37.19 -12.05 -13.62
CA LYS A 491 -36.91 -12.37 -15.03
C LYS A 491 -36.13 -13.67 -15.23
N SER A 492 -35.82 -14.38 -14.16
CA SER A 492 -35.12 -15.66 -14.17
C SER A 492 -36.11 -16.80 -13.89
N ALA A 493 -36.14 -17.80 -14.79
CA ALA A 493 -36.95 -19.01 -14.62
C ALA A 493 -36.31 -19.99 -13.63
N ASN A 494 -34.99 -20.18 -13.76
CA ASN A 494 -34.21 -21.13 -12.97
C ASN A 494 -32.95 -20.45 -12.47
N ILE A 495 -32.83 -20.31 -11.15
CA ILE A 495 -31.66 -19.73 -10.50
C ILE A 495 -30.58 -20.82 -10.39
N MET A 496 -29.30 -20.47 -10.55
CA MET A 496 -28.21 -21.43 -10.28
C MET A 496 -28.39 -22.06 -8.90
N SER A 497 -28.25 -23.39 -8.78
CA SER A 497 -28.38 -24.06 -7.48
C SER A 497 -27.20 -23.73 -6.57
N CYS A 498 -27.42 -23.64 -5.25
CA CYS A 498 -26.32 -23.51 -4.28
C CYS A 498 -25.31 -24.66 -4.40
N ARG A 499 -25.75 -25.87 -4.78
CA ARG A 499 -24.87 -27.02 -5.00
C ARG A 499 -23.84 -26.76 -6.11
N GLN A 500 -24.22 -26.05 -7.16
CA GLN A 500 -23.31 -25.65 -8.23
C GLN A 500 -22.29 -24.60 -7.76
N LEU A 501 -22.59 -23.84 -6.70
CA LEU A 501 -21.69 -22.80 -6.18
C LEU A 501 -20.73 -23.32 -5.10
N MET A 502 -20.99 -24.47 -4.50
CA MET A 502 -20.16 -25.02 -3.42
C MET A 502 -18.69 -25.15 -3.84
N TRP A 503 -18.41 -25.77 -4.98
CA TRP A 503 -17.02 -26.00 -5.38
C TRP A 503 -16.24 -24.72 -5.70
N PRO A 504 -16.78 -23.78 -6.50
CA PRO A 504 -16.14 -22.49 -6.77
C PRO A 504 -15.88 -21.68 -5.50
N ILE A 505 -16.79 -21.76 -4.52
CA ILE A 505 -16.65 -21.08 -3.22
C ILE A 505 -15.55 -21.73 -2.38
N VAL A 506 -15.48 -23.06 -2.30
CA VAL A 506 -14.40 -23.72 -1.55
C VAL A 506 -13.04 -23.43 -2.19
N LEU A 507 -12.96 -23.45 -3.52
CA LEU A 507 -11.74 -23.09 -4.25
C LEU A 507 -11.33 -21.64 -3.96
N SER A 508 -12.27 -20.70 -3.99
CA SER A 508 -11.99 -19.29 -3.69
C SER A 508 -11.56 -19.09 -2.23
N LEU A 509 -12.18 -19.80 -1.28
CA LEU A 509 -11.75 -19.82 0.13
C LEU A 509 -10.32 -20.35 0.31
N CYS A 510 -9.96 -21.45 -0.35
CA CYS A 510 -8.59 -21.97 -0.33
C CYS A 510 -7.60 -20.95 -0.90
N CYS A 511 -7.96 -20.27 -2.00
CA CYS A 511 -7.12 -19.24 -2.61
C CYS A 511 -6.94 -17.98 -1.75
N ILE A 512 -7.78 -17.74 -0.74
CA ILE A 512 -7.55 -16.64 0.22
C ILE A 512 -6.27 -16.87 1.03
N ALA A 513 -5.94 -18.12 1.37
CA ALA A 513 -4.72 -18.44 2.11
C ALA A 513 -3.46 -18.03 1.31
N VAL A 514 -3.52 -18.10 -0.02
CA VAL A 514 -2.42 -17.75 -0.93
C VAL A 514 -1.99 -16.28 -0.81
N PHE A 515 -2.93 -15.38 -0.51
CA PHE A 515 -2.62 -13.96 -0.28
C PHE A 515 -1.82 -13.70 1.00
N PHE A 516 -1.84 -14.64 1.96
CA PHE A 516 -1.08 -14.51 3.21
C PHE A 516 0.25 -15.25 3.14
N ASP A 517 0.26 -16.44 2.54
CA ASP A 517 1.49 -17.15 2.22
C ASP A 517 1.33 -17.83 0.86
N ARG A 518 2.14 -17.41 -0.09
CA ARG A 518 2.11 -17.96 -1.45
C ARG A 518 2.35 -19.46 -1.48
N ARG A 519 3.02 -20.06 -0.49
CA ARG A 519 3.28 -21.52 -0.44
C ARG A 519 1.99 -22.34 -0.49
N TYR A 520 0.88 -21.79 -0.01
CA TYR A 520 -0.44 -22.44 -0.10
C TYR A 520 -0.94 -22.62 -1.53
N ILE A 521 -0.38 -21.90 -2.53
CA ILE A 521 -0.73 -22.13 -3.94
C ILE A 521 -0.33 -23.54 -4.39
N SER A 522 0.73 -24.11 -3.81
CA SER A 522 1.19 -25.47 -4.09
C SER A 522 0.09 -26.50 -3.81
N CYS A 523 -0.49 -26.44 -2.61
CA CYS A 523 -1.58 -27.32 -2.20
C CYS A 523 -2.86 -27.06 -2.98
N CYS A 524 -3.22 -25.79 -3.21
CA CYS A 524 -4.43 -25.43 -3.96
C CYS A 524 -4.34 -25.90 -5.41
N TYR A 525 -3.18 -25.71 -6.05
CA TYR A 525 -2.93 -26.12 -7.43
C TYR A 525 -2.92 -27.65 -7.58
N MET A 526 -2.14 -28.36 -6.75
CA MET A 526 -2.10 -29.84 -6.77
C MET A 526 -3.49 -30.44 -6.53
N GLY A 527 -4.21 -29.94 -5.51
CA GLY A 527 -5.56 -30.42 -5.20
C GLY A 527 -6.53 -30.18 -6.36
N PHE A 528 -6.45 -29.00 -6.98
CA PHE A 528 -7.30 -28.64 -8.13
C PHE A 528 -7.01 -29.50 -9.37
N THR A 529 -5.74 -29.66 -9.76
CA THR A 529 -5.35 -30.43 -10.96
C THR A 529 -5.67 -31.91 -10.78
N CYS A 530 -5.32 -32.51 -9.64
CA CYS A 530 -5.63 -33.90 -9.33
C CYS A 530 -7.14 -34.16 -9.24
N TYR A 531 -7.91 -33.27 -8.62
CA TYR A 531 -9.36 -33.47 -8.48
C TYR A 531 -10.08 -33.38 -9.82
N ASN A 532 -9.81 -32.35 -10.62
CA ASN A 532 -10.50 -32.19 -11.90
C ASN A 532 -10.09 -33.28 -12.88
N ASN A 533 -8.83 -33.69 -12.87
CA ASN A 533 -8.30 -34.73 -13.74
C ASN A 533 -8.37 -36.15 -13.11
N ARG A 534 -9.20 -36.36 -12.07
CA ARG A 534 -9.27 -37.64 -11.34
C ARG A 534 -9.57 -38.86 -12.21
N CYS A 535 -10.35 -38.68 -13.27
CA CYS A 535 -10.71 -39.78 -14.17
C CYS A 535 -9.49 -40.31 -14.95
N ILE A 536 -8.50 -39.45 -15.21
CA ILE A 536 -7.26 -39.83 -15.90
C ILE A 536 -6.45 -40.85 -15.04
N PHE A 537 -6.59 -40.81 -13.71
CA PHE A 537 -5.94 -41.79 -12.82
C PHE A 537 -6.56 -43.19 -12.90
N ILE A 538 -7.81 -43.29 -13.34
CA ILE A 538 -8.59 -44.54 -13.37
C ILE A 538 -8.40 -45.25 -14.73
N GLN A 539 -8.16 -44.50 -15.81
CA GLN A 539 -7.96 -45.04 -17.17
C GLN A 539 -6.50 -45.44 -17.45
N ARG A 540 -6.25 -46.00 -18.66
CA ARG A 540 -4.98 -46.63 -19.05
C ARG A 540 -3.80 -45.64 -18.93
N ARG A 541 -2.76 -46.01 -18.18
CA ARG A 541 -1.60 -45.16 -17.89
C ARG A 541 -0.66 -45.08 -19.09
N SER A 542 -0.82 -44.05 -19.93
CA SER A 542 0.08 -43.73 -21.04
C SER A 542 1.36 -43.05 -20.57
N LEU A 543 2.39 -43.01 -21.41
CA LEU A 543 3.64 -42.28 -21.12
C LEU A 543 3.35 -40.76 -20.90
N ASN A 544 2.39 -40.21 -21.64
CA ASN A 544 1.90 -38.84 -21.49
C ASN A 544 1.35 -38.57 -20.09
N PHE A 545 0.69 -39.54 -19.45
CA PHE A 545 0.21 -39.40 -18.07
C PHE A 545 1.37 -39.24 -17.07
N TYR A 546 2.44 -40.03 -17.19
CA TYR A 546 3.59 -39.92 -16.28
C TYR A 546 4.36 -38.61 -16.48
N ILE A 547 4.49 -38.13 -17.72
CA ILE A 547 5.07 -36.81 -18.01
C ILE A 547 4.21 -35.71 -17.37
N TRP A 548 2.89 -35.77 -17.56
CA TRP A 548 1.96 -34.80 -16.96
C TRP A 548 2.11 -34.77 -15.44
N LEU A 549 2.08 -35.92 -14.77
CA LEU A 549 2.21 -36.02 -13.33
C LEU A 549 3.55 -35.48 -12.82
N MET A 550 4.65 -35.75 -13.54
CA MET A 550 5.98 -35.24 -13.20
C MET A 550 6.01 -33.70 -13.29
N ILE A 551 5.40 -33.11 -14.32
CA ILE A 551 5.32 -31.65 -14.44
C ILE A 551 4.47 -31.04 -13.31
N VAL A 552 3.35 -31.67 -12.92
CA VAL A 552 2.54 -31.21 -11.78
C VAL A 552 3.36 -31.25 -10.48
N CYS A 553 4.11 -32.32 -10.22
CA CYS A 553 5.02 -32.41 -9.07
C CYS A 553 6.13 -31.35 -9.13
N CYS A 554 6.68 -31.07 -10.31
CA CYS A 554 7.71 -30.04 -10.48
C CYS A 554 7.15 -28.64 -10.17
N LEU A 555 6.01 -28.29 -10.75
CA LEU A 555 5.34 -26.99 -10.54
C LEU A 555 4.98 -26.78 -9.06
N THR A 556 4.49 -27.82 -8.38
CA THR A 556 4.16 -27.75 -6.95
C THR A 556 5.39 -27.55 -6.06
N LEU A 557 6.53 -28.14 -6.41
CA LEU A 557 7.81 -27.92 -5.73
C LEU A 557 8.35 -26.50 -5.94
N VAL A 558 8.24 -25.96 -7.16
CA VAL A 558 8.71 -24.61 -7.49
C VAL A 558 8.03 -23.53 -6.64
N CYS A 559 6.77 -23.74 -6.22
CA CYS A 559 6.05 -22.81 -5.34
C CYS A 559 6.73 -22.58 -3.98
N TRP A 560 7.64 -23.48 -3.56
CA TRP A 560 8.41 -23.36 -2.33
C TRP A 560 9.71 -22.55 -2.50
N LEU A 561 10.17 -22.34 -3.73
CA LEU A 561 11.34 -21.51 -4.03
C LEU A 561 11.03 -20.02 -3.82
N PRO A 562 12.02 -19.18 -3.44
CA PRO A 562 11.84 -17.73 -3.25
C PRO A 562 11.23 -17.05 -4.49
N CYS A 563 10.49 -15.95 -4.30
CA CYS A 563 9.88 -15.20 -5.41
C CYS A 563 10.96 -14.79 -6.40
N SER A 564 10.72 -15.05 -7.68
CA SER A 564 11.62 -14.64 -8.76
C SER A 564 11.62 -13.14 -9.00
N LEU A 565 10.47 -12.48 -8.81
CA LEU A 565 10.35 -11.04 -9.00
C LEU A 565 11.19 -10.30 -7.94
N GLY A 566 12.12 -9.46 -8.40
CA GLY A 566 13.06 -8.77 -7.50
C GLY A 566 14.30 -9.58 -7.13
N TYR A 567 14.56 -10.69 -7.83
CA TYR A 567 15.78 -11.48 -7.72
C TYR A 567 16.40 -11.69 -9.11
N TRP A 568 17.73 -11.61 -9.21
CA TRP A 568 18.47 -11.73 -10.45
C TRP A 568 19.44 -12.92 -10.39
N GLN A 569 19.31 -13.84 -11.34
CA GLN A 569 20.21 -14.98 -11.51
C GLN A 569 20.52 -15.19 -12.99
N ARG A 570 21.75 -14.83 -13.38
CA ARG A 570 22.23 -14.86 -14.76
C ARG A 570 22.22 -16.27 -15.37
N SER A 571 22.67 -17.29 -14.63
CA SER A 571 22.79 -18.66 -15.13
C SER A 571 21.42 -19.27 -15.48
N LEU A 572 20.44 -19.12 -14.58
CA LEU A 572 19.08 -19.60 -14.83
C LEU A 572 18.42 -18.88 -16.00
N LEU A 573 18.62 -17.56 -16.10
CA LEU A 573 18.08 -16.78 -17.22
C LEU A 573 18.66 -17.25 -18.57
N LEU A 574 19.98 -17.50 -18.64
CA LEU A 574 20.62 -18.02 -19.85
C LEU A 574 20.10 -19.41 -20.24
N GLY A 575 19.97 -20.30 -19.26
CA GLY A 575 19.38 -21.63 -19.47
C GLY A 575 17.94 -21.55 -19.99
N ASN A 576 17.15 -20.59 -19.49
CA ASN A 576 15.78 -20.37 -19.95
C ASN A 576 15.71 -19.89 -21.40
N LEU A 577 16.60 -19.00 -21.83
CA LEU A 577 16.64 -18.57 -23.23
C LEU A 577 16.89 -19.75 -24.17
N ILE A 578 17.80 -20.65 -23.80
CA ILE A 578 18.06 -21.88 -24.56
C ILE A 578 16.82 -22.79 -24.55
N LEU A 579 16.19 -22.98 -23.39
CA LEU A 579 14.99 -23.81 -23.28
C LEU A 579 13.83 -23.26 -24.14
N THR A 580 13.63 -21.93 -24.15
CA THR A 580 12.61 -21.28 -24.99
C THR A 580 12.82 -21.58 -26.47
N LEU A 581 14.09 -21.65 -26.93
CA LEU A 581 14.46 -21.97 -28.31
C LEU A 581 14.24 -23.45 -28.65
N VAL A 582 14.54 -24.35 -27.70
CA VAL A 582 14.50 -25.81 -27.91
C VAL A 582 13.07 -26.37 -27.84
N ARG A 583 12.19 -25.75 -27.04
CA ARG A 583 10.81 -26.24 -26.81
C ARG A 583 10.03 -26.61 -28.08
N PRO A 584 10.00 -25.80 -29.16
CA PRO A 584 9.22 -26.13 -30.35
C PRO A 584 9.67 -27.41 -31.05
N PHE A 585 10.97 -27.76 -30.94
CA PHE A 585 11.53 -28.99 -31.48
C PHE A 585 11.14 -30.21 -30.64
N VAL A 586 11.20 -30.08 -29.31
CA VAL A 586 10.82 -31.15 -28.36
C VAL A 586 9.34 -31.49 -28.50
N CYS A 587 8.49 -30.49 -28.69
CA CYS A 587 7.06 -30.69 -28.86
C CYS A 587 6.66 -31.14 -30.28
N ARG A 588 7.62 -31.17 -31.24
CA ARG A 588 7.41 -31.39 -32.68
C ARG A 588 6.30 -30.51 -33.27
N THR A 589 6.24 -29.25 -32.85
CA THR A 589 5.12 -28.34 -33.16
C THR A 589 5.34 -27.47 -34.40
N LEU A 590 6.56 -27.42 -34.93
CA LEU A 590 6.89 -26.63 -36.12
C LEU A 590 7.07 -27.53 -37.34
N HIS A 591 6.23 -27.36 -38.36
CA HIS A 591 6.46 -27.93 -39.68
C HIS A 591 7.43 -27.04 -40.46
N LEU A 592 8.71 -27.45 -40.57
CA LEU A 592 9.75 -26.69 -41.29
C LEU A 592 9.43 -26.44 -42.77
N ALA A 593 8.52 -27.23 -43.36
CA ALA A 593 8.01 -27.05 -44.71
C ALA A 593 7.24 -25.72 -44.87
N CYS A 594 6.58 -25.23 -43.82
CA CYS A 594 5.80 -24.00 -43.87
C CYS A 594 6.70 -22.76 -43.73
N ALA A 595 6.63 -21.83 -44.70
CA ALA A 595 7.46 -20.63 -44.72
C ALA A 595 7.26 -19.72 -43.49
N THR A 596 6.03 -19.65 -42.95
CA THR A 596 5.70 -18.83 -41.77
C THR A 596 6.35 -19.38 -40.49
N HIS A 597 6.33 -20.71 -40.30
CA HIS A 597 6.99 -21.38 -39.17
C HIS A 597 8.51 -21.18 -39.21
N ARG A 598 9.11 -21.25 -40.40
CA ARG A 598 10.55 -21.01 -40.60
C ARG A 598 10.96 -19.57 -40.28
N GLN A 599 10.16 -18.59 -40.74
CA GLN A 599 10.40 -17.18 -40.45
C GLN A 599 10.30 -16.87 -38.95
N SER A 600 9.30 -17.42 -38.24
CA SER A 600 9.17 -17.23 -36.79
C SER A 600 10.32 -17.88 -36.02
N LEU A 601 10.79 -19.06 -36.44
CA LEU A 601 11.97 -19.70 -35.85
C LEU A 601 13.23 -18.82 -35.99
N LEU A 602 13.46 -18.26 -37.17
CA LEU A 602 14.58 -17.35 -37.42
C LEU A 602 14.46 -16.07 -36.59
N CYS A 603 13.29 -15.41 -36.60
CA CYS A 603 13.06 -14.19 -35.84
C CYS A 603 13.27 -14.42 -34.34
N ASN A 604 12.63 -15.45 -33.77
CA ASN A 604 12.69 -15.74 -32.34
C ASN A 604 14.08 -16.21 -31.93
N GLY A 605 14.74 -17.01 -32.77
CA GLY A 605 16.12 -17.43 -32.56
C GLY A 605 17.10 -16.26 -32.52
N LEU A 606 16.99 -15.31 -33.46
CA LEU A 606 17.81 -14.09 -33.49
C LEU A 606 17.59 -13.23 -32.24
N VAL A 607 16.33 -13.02 -31.83
CA VAL A 607 16.01 -12.22 -30.64
C VAL A 607 16.57 -12.84 -29.37
N LEU A 608 16.39 -14.15 -29.18
CA LEU A 608 16.91 -14.88 -28.02
C LEU A 608 18.45 -14.91 -28.01
N PHE A 609 19.08 -15.07 -29.19
CA PHE A 609 20.54 -15.03 -29.33
C PHE A 609 21.10 -13.65 -28.94
N MET A 610 20.50 -12.56 -29.43
CA MET A 610 20.91 -11.21 -29.08
C MET A 610 20.71 -10.92 -27.58
N ALA A 611 19.65 -11.46 -26.97
CA ALA A 611 19.44 -11.35 -25.52
C ALA A 611 20.50 -12.12 -24.72
N GLY A 612 20.86 -13.33 -25.16
CA GLY A 612 21.94 -14.12 -24.57
C GLY A 612 23.30 -13.43 -24.69
N LEU A 613 23.62 -12.85 -25.85
CA LEU A 613 24.83 -12.05 -26.05
C LEU A 613 24.87 -10.83 -25.15
N HIS A 614 23.75 -10.11 -25.00
CA HIS A 614 23.68 -8.97 -24.09
C HIS A 614 23.98 -9.38 -22.64
N LEU A 615 23.40 -10.50 -22.19
CA LEU A 615 23.67 -11.06 -20.86
C LEU A 615 25.12 -11.53 -20.69
N LEU A 616 25.75 -12.03 -21.76
CA LEU A 616 27.11 -12.59 -21.72
C LEU A 616 28.20 -11.52 -21.76
N CYS A 617 28.09 -10.60 -22.72
CA CYS A 617 29.17 -9.69 -23.10
C CYS A 617 28.93 -8.24 -22.65
N SER A 618 27.81 -7.94 -21.99
CA SER A 618 27.42 -6.58 -21.55
C SER A 618 27.54 -5.51 -22.66
N SER A 619 27.34 -5.91 -23.91
CA SER A 619 27.48 -5.03 -25.07
C SER A 619 26.22 -4.18 -25.29
N GLN A 620 26.45 -2.96 -25.79
CA GLN A 620 25.52 -1.88 -26.16
C GLN A 620 24.04 -2.10 -25.78
N PRO A 621 23.61 -1.71 -24.55
CA PRO A 621 22.26 -1.95 -24.04
C PRO A 621 21.14 -1.33 -24.89
N TRP A 622 21.41 -0.22 -25.59
CA TRP A 622 20.40 0.44 -26.41
C TRP A 622 19.90 -0.41 -27.58
N MET A 623 20.75 -1.26 -28.17
CA MET A 623 20.37 -2.12 -29.29
C MET A 623 19.37 -3.20 -28.85
N ILE A 624 19.61 -3.86 -27.72
CA ILE A 624 18.70 -4.88 -27.21
C ILE A 624 17.36 -4.27 -26.80
N HIS A 625 17.38 -3.06 -26.24
CA HIS A 625 16.16 -2.30 -25.93
C HIS A 625 15.34 -1.99 -27.17
N LEU A 626 15.99 -1.60 -28.27
CA LEU A 626 15.30 -1.38 -29.54
C LEU A 626 14.70 -2.67 -30.10
N ILE A 627 15.48 -3.76 -30.10
CA ILE A 627 15.04 -5.09 -30.57
C ILE A 627 13.84 -5.59 -29.75
N ALA A 628 13.90 -5.50 -28.43
CA ALA A 628 12.81 -5.95 -27.55
C ALA A 628 11.50 -5.19 -27.80
N ARG A 629 11.57 -3.88 -28.07
CA ARG A 629 10.41 -3.04 -28.40
C ARG A 629 9.84 -3.35 -29.78
N ALA A 630 10.71 -3.47 -30.79
CA ALA A 630 10.30 -3.89 -32.12
C ALA A 630 9.63 -5.27 -32.08
N TYR A 631 10.17 -6.18 -31.26
CA TYR A 631 9.62 -7.50 -31.06
C TYR A 631 8.27 -7.47 -30.32
N LEU A 632 8.09 -6.61 -29.33
CA LEU A 632 6.78 -6.39 -28.69
C LEU A 632 5.73 -5.94 -29.73
N CYS A 633 6.08 -4.99 -30.60
CA CYS A 633 5.19 -4.59 -31.68
C CYS A 633 4.90 -5.73 -32.65
N TYR A 634 5.92 -6.53 -32.99
CA TYR A 634 5.79 -7.71 -33.87
C TYR A 634 4.81 -8.75 -33.32
N VAL A 635 4.87 -9.06 -32.02
CA VAL A 635 4.03 -10.10 -31.38
C VAL A 635 2.54 -9.73 -31.43
N PHE A 636 2.22 -8.45 -31.25
CA PHE A 636 0.83 -7.96 -31.25
C PHE A 636 0.37 -7.41 -32.61
N TYR A 637 1.25 -7.37 -33.61
CA TYR A 637 0.89 -6.93 -34.95
C TYR A 637 -0.04 -7.96 -35.62
N PRO A 638 -1.19 -7.54 -36.18
CA PRO A 638 -2.14 -8.45 -36.81
C PRO A 638 -1.59 -8.98 -38.14
N ARG A 639 -0.81 -10.07 -38.08
CA ARG A 639 -0.51 -10.91 -39.25
C ARG A 639 -1.66 -11.88 -39.47
N SER A 640 -2.05 -12.05 -40.73
CA SER A 640 -3.02 -13.02 -41.29
C SER A 640 -3.80 -13.81 -40.23
N ARG A 641 -5.13 -13.63 -40.19
CA ARG A 641 -6.11 -14.08 -39.16
C ARG A 641 -6.17 -15.60 -38.85
N GLN A 642 -5.12 -16.35 -39.13
CA GLN A 642 -4.99 -17.80 -38.93
C GLN A 642 -3.54 -18.09 -38.47
N GLN A 643 -3.24 -17.79 -37.20
CA GLN A 643 -1.95 -18.17 -36.61
C GLN A 643 -2.11 -19.47 -35.84
N ALA A 644 -1.28 -20.48 -36.15
CA ALA A 644 -1.24 -21.72 -35.38
C ALA A 644 -0.94 -21.42 -33.90
N LEU A 645 -1.67 -22.06 -32.97
CA LEU A 645 -1.53 -21.89 -31.51
C LEU A 645 -0.06 -21.95 -31.06
N GLU A 646 0.70 -22.89 -31.62
CA GLU A 646 2.10 -23.13 -31.29
C GLU A 646 3.02 -21.95 -31.67
N LEU A 647 2.68 -21.21 -32.72
CA LEU A 647 3.40 -19.99 -33.13
C LEU A 647 3.16 -18.87 -32.11
N ILE A 648 1.91 -18.71 -31.67
CA ILE A 648 1.52 -17.71 -30.67
C ILE A 648 2.22 -18.00 -29.34
N ILE A 649 2.20 -19.27 -28.91
CA ILE A 649 2.89 -19.71 -27.70
C ILE A 649 4.38 -19.41 -27.80
N PHE A 650 5.02 -19.71 -28.93
CA PHE A 650 6.46 -19.45 -29.10
C PHE A 650 6.77 -17.95 -29.04
N ASN A 651 6.00 -17.12 -29.74
CA ASN A 651 6.15 -15.66 -29.75
C ASN A 651 5.87 -15.00 -28.39
N LEU A 652 4.90 -15.50 -27.63
CA LEU A 652 4.60 -14.99 -26.28
C LEU A 652 5.67 -15.44 -25.27
N CYS A 653 6.17 -16.67 -25.37
CA CYS A 653 7.24 -17.17 -24.51
C CYS A 653 8.57 -16.45 -24.73
N THR A 654 8.93 -16.14 -25.98
CA THR A 654 10.14 -15.36 -26.31
C THR A 654 10.02 -13.93 -25.78
N LEU A 655 8.87 -13.26 -25.99
CA LEU A 655 8.61 -11.94 -25.43
C LEU A 655 8.68 -11.94 -23.90
N TYR A 656 8.12 -12.96 -23.27
CA TYR A 656 8.16 -13.12 -21.83
C TYR A 656 9.58 -13.35 -21.30
N ALA A 657 10.39 -14.18 -21.98
CA ALA A 657 11.78 -14.42 -21.62
C ALA A 657 12.63 -13.13 -21.62
N MET A 658 12.35 -12.19 -22.51
CA MET A 658 13.00 -10.87 -22.55
C MET A 658 12.70 -9.98 -21.33
N LEU A 659 11.58 -10.23 -20.63
CA LEU A 659 11.14 -9.52 -19.43
C LEU A 659 11.58 -10.21 -18.12
N CYS A 660 12.13 -11.42 -18.22
CA CYS A 660 12.51 -12.24 -17.08
C CYS A 660 13.85 -11.80 -16.47
N THR A 661 14.01 -12.03 -15.16
CA THR A 661 15.29 -11.81 -14.45
C THR A 661 15.90 -13.10 -13.88
N SER A 662 15.11 -14.19 -13.84
CA SER A 662 15.50 -15.48 -13.26
C SER A 662 14.72 -16.64 -13.92
N PHE A 663 14.09 -17.54 -13.13
CA PHE A 663 13.49 -18.81 -13.57
C PHE A 663 12.04 -18.71 -14.10
N GLU A 664 11.46 -17.51 -14.13
CA GLU A 664 10.04 -17.26 -14.43
C GLU A 664 9.56 -17.87 -15.76
N SER A 665 10.34 -17.70 -16.83
CA SER A 665 9.99 -18.19 -18.17
C SER A 665 9.82 -19.72 -18.18
N LEU A 666 10.68 -20.44 -17.47
CA LEU A 666 10.60 -21.90 -17.35
C LEU A 666 9.32 -22.33 -16.64
N VAL A 667 8.92 -21.63 -15.57
CA VAL A 667 7.69 -21.95 -14.83
C VAL A 667 6.46 -21.82 -15.72
N ILE A 668 6.37 -20.74 -16.50
CA ILE A 668 5.21 -20.51 -17.37
C ILE A 668 5.20 -21.49 -18.54
N GLN A 669 6.37 -21.86 -19.06
CA GLN A 669 6.46 -22.90 -20.08
C GLN A 669 6.02 -24.26 -19.55
N LEU A 670 6.46 -24.65 -18.35
CA LEU A 670 6.00 -25.88 -17.71
C LEU A 670 4.50 -25.83 -17.44
N LEU A 671 3.96 -24.70 -16.97
CA LEU A 671 2.53 -24.50 -16.73
C LEU A 671 1.71 -24.58 -18.03
N ALA A 672 2.22 -24.02 -19.12
CA ALA A 672 1.60 -24.11 -20.43
C ALA A 672 1.59 -25.56 -20.96
N MET A 673 2.71 -26.27 -20.82
CA MET A 673 2.85 -27.66 -21.21
C MET A 673 1.93 -28.57 -20.39
N GLU A 674 1.85 -28.34 -19.08
CA GLU A 674 0.94 -29.06 -18.19
C GLU A 674 -0.50 -28.90 -18.64
N LEU A 675 -0.94 -27.67 -18.93
CA LEU A 675 -2.31 -27.38 -19.37
C LEU A 675 -2.61 -28.02 -20.72
N GLN A 676 -1.70 -27.92 -21.70
CA GLN A 676 -1.86 -28.57 -23.01
C GLN A 676 -1.99 -30.09 -22.86
N LEU A 677 -1.13 -30.71 -22.05
CA LEU A 677 -1.12 -32.16 -21.86
C LEU A 677 -2.36 -32.64 -21.09
N ALA A 678 -2.79 -31.89 -20.08
CA ALA A 678 -4.02 -32.16 -19.33
C ALA A 678 -5.27 -32.12 -20.21
N LEU A 679 -5.36 -31.14 -21.12
CA LEU A 679 -6.48 -31.03 -22.06
C LEU A 679 -6.45 -32.12 -23.14
N ARG A 680 -5.27 -32.50 -23.64
CA ARG A 680 -5.12 -33.61 -24.60
C ARG A 680 -5.53 -34.94 -24.00
N LEU A 681 -5.03 -35.27 -22.79
CA LEU A 681 -5.41 -36.51 -22.09
C LEU A 681 -6.91 -36.57 -21.80
N ARG A 682 -7.60 -35.44 -21.68
CA ARG A 682 -9.05 -35.38 -21.58
C ARG A 682 -9.74 -35.67 -22.91
N GLN A 683 -9.25 -35.09 -24.00
CA GLN A 683 -9.78 -35.33 -25.35
C GLN A 683 -9.61 -36.80 -25.77
N GLU A 684 -8.44 -37.39 -25.51
CA GLU A 684 -8.15 -38.82 -25.79
C GLU A 684 -9.11 -39.77 -25.06
N ASN A 685 -9.62 -39.36 -23.89
CA ASN A 685 -10.54 -40.14 -23.08
C ASN A 685 -12.02 -39.75 -23.31
N GLU A 686 -12.33 -38.93 -24.33
CA GLU A 686 -13.68 -38.39 -24.62
C GLU A 686 -14.30 -37.59 -23.45
N MET A 687 -13.46 -37.01 -22.59
CA MET A 687 -13.85 -36.31 -21.37
C MET A 687 -13.72 -34.79 -21.51
N GLU A 688 -14.52 -34.20 -22.40
CA GLU A 688 -14.50 -32.76 -22.66
C GLU A 688 -14.98 -31.91 -21.47
N ILE A 689 -14.45 -30.69 -21.37
CA ILE A 689 -14.88 -29.74 -20.33
C ILE A 689 -16.22 -29.11 -20.73
N ASN A 690 -17.29 -29.86 -20.54
CA ASN A 690 -18.64 -29.43 -20.94
C ASN A 690 -19.32 -28.50 -19.92
N GLN A 691 -18.70 -28.33 -18.76
CA GLN A 691 -19.22 -27.49 -17.70
C GLN A 691 -18.54 -26.11 -17.68
N LYS A 692 -19.34 -25.08 -17.95
CA LYS A 692 -18.97 -23.66 -17.84
C LYS A 692 -18.34 -23.29 -16.48
N GLN A 693 -18.67 -24.06 -15.43
CA GLN A 693 -18.13 -23.90 -14.08
C GLN A 693 -16.67 -24.30 -14.02
N THR A 694 -16.37 -25.47 -14.54
CA THR A 694 -15.05 -26.06 -14.57
C THR A 694 -14.12 -25.15 -15.36
N MET A 695 -14.59 -24.61 -16.50
CA MET A 695 -13.84 -23.61 -17.27
C MET A 695 -13.50 -22.34 -16.46
N ALA A 696 -14.46 -21.78 -15.74
CA ALA A 696 -14.20 -20.62 -14.88
C ALA A 696 -13.17 -20.95 -13.78
N MET A 697 -13.23 -22.16 -13.20
CA MET A 697 -12.27 -22.60 -12.19
C MET A 697 -10.86 -22.83 -12.78
N TYR A 698 -10.74 -23.36 -14.01
CA TYR A 698 -9.46 -23.45 -14.73
C TYR A 698 -8.87 -22.05 -14.94
N ILE A 699 -9.63 -21.13 -15.52
CA ILE A 699 -9.14 -19.75 -15.76
C ILE A 699 -8.73 -19.08 -14.44
N PHE A 700 -9.51 -19.24 -13.38
CA PHE A 700 -9.19 -18.70 -12.06
C PHE A 700 -7.90 -19.30 -11.47
N MET A 701 -7.76 -20.62 -11.45
CA MET A 701 -6.60 -21.27 -10.82
C MET A 701 -5.30 -21.00 -11.56
N TYR A 702 -5.30 -21.05 -12.89
CA TYR A 702 -4.10 -20.81 -13.69
C TYR A 702 -3.71 -19.32 -13.69
N SER A 703 -4.67 -18.40 -13.61
CA SER A 703 -4.37 -16.97 -13.43
C SER A 703 -3.79 -16.68 -12.05
N MET A 704 -4.37 -17.25 -10.99
CA MET A 704 -3.84 -17.12 -9.62
C MET A 704 -2.44 -17.75 -9.50
N TYR A 705 -2.24 -18.96 -10.04
CA TYR A 705 -0.94 -19.62 -10.01
C TYR A 705 0.13 -18.78 -10.71
N SER A 706 -0.14 -18.30 -11.92
CA SER A 706 0.84 -17.49 -12.65
C SER A 706 1.15 -16.18 -11.91
N PHE A 707 0.15 -15.51 -11.35
CA PHE A 707 0.36 -14.29 -10.57
C PHE A 707 1.26 -14.51 -9.34
N PHE A 708 0.93 -15.48 -8.49
CA PHE A 708 1.61 -15.67 -7.19
C PHE A 708 2.97 -16.36 -7.26
N VAL A 709 3.19 -17.21 -8.28
CA VAL A 709 4.48 -17.90 -8.41
C VAL A 709 5.54 -16.97 -9.02
N ILE A 710 5.14 -16.05 -9.90
CA ILE A 710 6.06 -15.07 -10.51
C ILE A 710 6.50 -14.02 -9.49
N GLY A 711 5.57 -13.43 -8.72
CA GLY A 711 5.97 -12.38 -7.78
C GLY A 711 4.88 -11.86 -6.84
N GLU A 712 5.33 -11.46 -5.66
CA GLU A 712 4.54 -10.72 -4.68
C GLU A 712 4.50 -9.23 -5.05
N ILE A 713 3.40 -8.54 -4.79
CA ILE A 713 3.22 -7.12 -5.16
C ILE A 713 4.21 -6.23 -4.39
N ALA A 714 4.64 -6.66 -3.20
CA ALA A 714 5.72 -6.01 -2.45
C ALA A 714 7.08 -6.03 -3.17
N ALA A 715 7.33 -7.02 -4.04
CA ALA A 715 8.59 -7.18 -4.76
C ALA A 715 8.71 -6.28 -6.00
N VAL A 716 7.61 -5.64 -6.42
CA VAL A 716 7.57 -4.74 -7.59
C VAL A 716 8.60 -3.61 -7.50
N TYR A 717 8.79 -3.03 -6.30
CA TYR A 717 9.78 -1.98 -6.09
C TYR A 717 11.22 -2.47 -6.36
N ARG A 718 11.55 -3.69 -5.94
CA ARG A 718 12.87 -4.30 -6.21
C ARG A 718 13.04 -4.61 -7.69
N PHE A 719 11.97 -5.01 -8.36
CA PHE A 719 12.00 -5.25 -9.80
C PHE A 719 12.33 -3.98 -10.60
N CYS A 720 11.86 -2.79 -10.19
CA CYS A 720 12.22 -1.53 -10.84
C CYS A 720 13.74 -1.30 -10.90
N TYR A 721 14.49 -1.80 -9.92
CA TYR A 721 15.96 -1.75 -9.95
C TYR A 721 16.53 -2.70 -11.02
N TYR A 722 16.06 -3.96 -11.04
CA TYR A 722 16.54 -4.99 -11.96
C TYR A 722 16.05 -4.84 -13.41
N ILE A 723 15.04 -4.00 -13.67
CA ILE A 723 14.51 -3.76 -15.02
C ILE A 723 15.60 -3.24 -15.98
N ARG A 724 16.63 -2.57 -15.45
CA ARG A 724 17.83 -2.12 -16.19
C ARG A 724 18.57 -3.25 -16.89
N ILE A 725 18.49 -4.47 -16.33
CA ILE A 725 19.21 -5.66 -16.79
C ILE A 725 18.33 -6.50 -17.73
N THR A 726 17.03 -6.18 -17.82
CA THR A 726 16.12 -6.85 -18.76
C THR A 726 16.31 -6.31 -20.18
N GLY A 727 15.75 -7.01 -21.17
CA GLY A 727 15.80 -6.58 -22.56
C GLY A 727 15.17 -5.20 -22.80
N PHE A 728 14.35 -4.67 -21.88
CA PHE A 728 13.60 -3.43 -22.07
C PHE A 728 14.21 -2.16 -21.45
N GLY A 729 15.13 -2.28 -20.48
CA GLY A 729 15.81 -1.14 -19.82
C GLY A 729 14.96 -0.34 -18.82
N TYR A 730 15.57 0.66 -18.15
CA TYR A 730 14.90 1.55 -17.19
C TYR A 730 14.64 2.94 -17.78
N TYR A 731 13.39 3.39 -17.73
CA TYR A 731 12.97 4.68 -18.27
C TYR A 731 12.16 5.47 -17.22
N SER A 732 10.96 5.93 -17.59
CA SER A 732 10.05 6.62 -16.70
C SER A 732 9.27 5.65 -15.80
N MET A 733 8.79 6.15 -14.66
CA MET A 733 7.91 5.41 -13.74
C MET A 733 6.71 4.78 -14.46
N LEU A 734 6.12 5.51 -15.41
CA LEU A 734 4.94 5.04 -16.16
C LEU A 734 5.29 3.86 -17.07
N ILE A 735 6.36 3.96 -17.87
CA ILE A 735 6.78 2.88 -18.78
C ILE A 735 7.16 1.63 -18.00
N ASN A 736 7.92 1.80 -16.91
CA ASN A 736 8.30 0.67 -16.06
C ASN A 736 7.06 0.01 -15.44
N GLY A 737 6.07 0.80 -15.00
CA GLY A 737 4.79 0.30 -14.52
C GLY A 737 4.02 -0.51 -15.58
N LEU A 738 4.00 -0.03 -16.83
CA LEU A 738 3.40 -0.77 -17.95
C LEU A 738 4.14 -2.07 -18.27
N LEU A 739 5.47 -2.09 -18.20
CA LEU A 739 6.28 -3.30 -18.41
C LEU A 739 6.04 -4.35 -17.32
N ILE A 740 5.89 -3.91 -16.06
CA ILE A 740 5.52 -4.79 -14.94
C ILE A 740 4.12 -5.35 -15.17
N ALA A 741 3.16 -4.51 -15.56
CA ALA A 741 1.81 -4.97 -15.87
C ALA A 741 1.84 -5.99 -17.03
N LEU A 742 2.57 -5.71 -18.11
CA LEU A 742 2.74 -6.64 -19.23
C LEU A 742 3.34 -7.97 -18.78
N LYS A 743 4.38 -7.94 -17.94
CA LYS A 743 5.00 -9.15 -17.37
C LYS A 743 4.00 -9.97 -16.54
N LEU A 744 3.09 -9.34 -15.78
CA LEU A 744 2.08 -10.07 -15.01
C LEU A 744 0.93 -10.60 -15.88
N LEU A 745 0.64 -9.95 -17.01
CA LEU A 745 -0.50 -10.28 -17.87
C LEU A 745 -0.17 -11.31 -18.98
N LEU A 746 1.04 -11.30 -19.52
CA LEU A 746 1.48 -12.23 -20.58
C LEU A 746 1.29 -13.73 -20.24
N PRO A 747 1.61 -14.21 -19.03
CA PRO A 747 1.37 -15.60 -18.65
C PRO A 747 -0.11 -15.98 -18.72
N VAL A 748 -0.98 -15.09 -18.22
CA VAL A 748 -2.43 -15.30 -18.23
C VAL A 748 -2.96 -15.32 -19.66
N LEU A 749 -2.48 -14.41 -20.52
CA LEU A 749 -2.82 -14.39 -21.95
C LEU A 749 -2.45 -15.71 -22.64
N LEU A 750 -1.23 -16.20 -22.40
CA LEU A 750 -0.74 -17.45 -22.99
C LEU A 750 -1.63 -18.64 -22.60
N LEU A 751 -1.99 -18.74 -21.32
CA LEU A 751 -2.86 -19.83 -20.82
C LEU A 751 -4.27 -19.72 -21.41
N LEU A 752 -4.79 -18.50 -21.58
CA LEU A 752 -6.08 -18.27 -22.22
C LEU A 752 -6.07 -18.65 -23.71
N CYS A 753 -4.99 -18.40 -24.45
CA CYS A 753 -4.85 -18.88 -25.83
C CYS A 753 -4.96 -20.41 -25.91
N ILE A 754 -4.32 -21.14 -24.99
CA ILE A 754 -4.41 -22.61 -24.91
C ILE A 754 -5.85 -23.05 -24.64
N ILE A 755 -6.54 -22.39 -23.70
CA ILE A 755 -7.93 -22.72 -23.35
C ILE A 755 -8.89 -22.43 -24.52
N CYS A 756 -8.74 -21.28 -25.19
CA CYS A 756 -9.63 -20.88 -26.28
C CYS A 756 -9.57 -21.83 -27.49
N VAL A 757 -8.40 -22.41 -27.78
CA VAL A 757 -8.25 -23.36 -28.90
C VAL A 757 -8.74 -24.76 -28.54
N ASN A 758 -8.44 -25.24 -27.34
CA ASN A 758 -8.72 -26.63 -26.96
C ASN A 758 -10.11 -26.84 -26.34
N CYS A 759 -10.86 -25.78 -26.06
CA CYS A 759 -12.18 -25.88 -25.44
C CYS A 759 -13.21 -25.04 -26.19
N GLU A 760 -14.09 -25.69 -26.93
CA GLU A 760 -15.09 -25.05 -27.78
C GLU A 760 -16.05 -24.13 -27.01
N ILE A 761 -16.31 -24.42 -25.73
CA ILE A 761 -17.22 -23.66 -24.86
C ILE A 761 -16.63 -22.31 -24.42
N ALA A 762 -15.30 -22.13 -24.49
CA ALA A 762 -14.61 -20.98 -23.91
C ALA A 762 -15.07 -19.64 -24.50
N TRP A 763 -15.23 -19.57 -25.83
CA TRP A 763 -15.61 -18.34 -26.52
C TRP A 763 -17.12 -18.08 -26.60
N PRO A 764 -17.97 -19.05 -27.02
CA PRO A 764 -19.42 -18.85 -27.13
C PRO A 764 -20.04 -18.50 -25.77
N HIS A 765 -19.57 -19.14 -24.69
CA HIS A 765 -20.09 -18.94 -23.34
C HIS A 765 -19.24 -18.01 -22.47
N ARG A 766 -18.35 -17.19 -23.06
CA ARG A 766 -17.44 -16.29 -22.32
C ARG A 766 -18.16 -15.38 -21.30
N ARG A 767 -19.39 -14.94 -21.62
CA ARG A 767 -20.22 -14.12 -20.71
C ARG A 767 -20.56 -14.87 -19.42
N GLU A 768 -20.94 -16.14 -19.54
CA GLU A 768 -21.31 -16.97 -18.40
C GLU A 768 -20.09 -17.42 -17.59
N ILE A 769 -18.97 -17.68 -18.26
CA ILE A 769 -17.69 -17.97 -17.62
C ILE A 769 -17.24 -16.75 -16.79
N PHE A 770 -17.31 -15.55 -17.37
CA PHE A 770 -17.01 -14.29 -16.69
C PHE A 770 -17.93 -14.04 -15.48
N GLN A 771 -19.23 -14.34 -15.58
CA GLN A 771 -20.14 -14.26 -14.44
C GLN A 771 -19.71 -15.18 -13.28
N ARG A 772 -19.28 -16.41 -13.58
CA ARG A 772 -18.79 -17.36 -12.56
C ARG A 772 -17.48 -16.90 -11.92
N LEU A 773 -16.56 -16.35 -12.73
CA LEU A 773 -15.34 -15.71 -12.23
C LEU A 773 -15.66 -14.53 -11.30
N LEU A 774 -16.62 -13.68 -11.68
CA LEU A 774 -17.10 -12.59 -10.83
C LEU A 774 -17.65 -13.10 -9.50
N ILE A 775 -18.42 -14.19 -9.49
CA ILE A 775 -18.95 -14.77 -8.24
C ILE A 775 -17.80 -15.22 -7.31
N MET A 776 -16.82 -15.97 -7.84
CA MET A 776 -15.67 -16.43 -7.05
C MET A 776 -14.89 -15.26 -6.45
N CYS A 777 -14.60 -14.25 -7.27
CA CYS A 777 -13.85 -13.08 -6.84
C CYS A 777 -14.65 -12.22 -5.85
N ASN A 778 -15.95 -12.01 -6.07
CA ASN A 778 -16.77 -11.23 -5.13
C ASN A 778 -16.94 -11.91 -3.77
N PHE A 779 -16.91 -13.24 -3.72
CA PHE A 779 -16.91 -13.97 -2.46
C PHE A 779 -15.62 -13.68 -1.66
N MET A 780 -14.46 -13.68 -2.33
CA MET A 780 -13.19 -13.31 -1.71
C MET A 780 -13.15 -11.82 -1.33
N ALA A 781 -13.67 -10.94 -2.18
CA ALA A 781 -13.74 -9.51 -1.93
C ALA A 781 -14.58 -9.18 -0.68
N LEU A 782 -15.69 -9.91 -0.46
CA LEU A 782 -16.50 -9.78 0.75
C LEU A 782 -15.69 -10.13 2.02
N ILE A 783 -14.84 -11.16 1.98
CA ILE A 783 -13.98 -11.52 3.11
C ILE A 783 -12.89 -10.45 3.30
N PHE A 784 -12.28 -9.97 2.22
CA PHE A 784 -11.27 -8.91 2.29
C PHE A 784 -11.83 -7.58 2.78
N LEU A 785 -13.10 -7.25 2.49
CA LEU A 785 -13.79 -6.06 3.01
C LEU A 785 -13.72 -5.96 4.55
N PHE A 786 -13.92 -7.09 5.26
CA PHE A 786 -13.83 -7.14 6.73
C PHE A 786 -12.38 -7.16 7.25
N ARG A 787 -11.39 -7.43 6.37
CA ARG A 787 -9.97 -7.40 6.73
C ARG A 787 -9.29 -6.06 6.48
N VAL A 788 -9.82 -5.21 5.60
CA VAL A 788 -9.29 -3.85 5.42
C VAL A 788 -9.42 -3.10 6.75
N ARG A 789 -8.33 -2.48 7.20
CA ARG A 789 -8.32 -1.57 8.34
C ARG A 789 -7.41 -0.41 8.01
N ALA A 790 -7.75 0.77 8.53
CA ALA A 790 -6.92 1.97 8.44
C ALA A 790 -5.76 1.97 9.46
N ASP A 791 -5.73 0.98 10.35
CA ASP A 791 -4.77 0.89 11.45
C ASP A 791 -3.59 -0.02 11.07
N GLY A 792 -2.37 0.43 11.37
CA GLY A 792 -1.12 -0.30 11.11
C GLY A 792 -0.14 0.50 10.27
N SER A 793 0.92 -0.15 9.78
CA SER A 793 1.92 0.51 8.95
C SER A 793 1.36 0.81 7.57
N TRP A 794 1.91 1.85 6.91
CA TRP A 794 1.55 2.18 5.54
C TRP A 794 1.61 0.95 4.63
N TRP A 795 2.63 0.11 4.82
CA TRP A 795 2.81 -1.12 4.06
C TRP A 795 1.71 -2.15 4.33
N GLU A 796 1.30 -2.33 5.59
CA GLU A 796 0.21 -3.26 5.95
C GLU A 796 -1.16 -2.78 5.45
N ILE A 797 -1.44 -1.48 5.55
CA ILE A 797 -2.67 -0.87 5.03
C ILE A 797 -2.74 -1.06 3.52
N ARG A 798 -1.62 -0.76 2.83
CA ARG A 798 -1.48 -0.93 1.38
C ARG A 798 -1.69 -2.38 0.97
N ASP A 799 -1.08 -3.33 1.67
CA ASP A 799 -1.18 -4.76 1.35
C ASP A 799 -2.63 -5.26 1.44
N ARG A 800 -3.33 -4.93 2.54
CA ARG A 800 -4.76 -5.25 2.73
C ARG A 800 -5.65 -4.64 1.64
N LEU A 801 -5.36 -3.41 1.21
CA LEU A 801 -6.09 -2.73 0.13
C LEU A 801 -5.84 -3.42 -1.22
N ILE A 802 -4.58 -3.74 -1.51
CA ILE A 802 -4.17 -4.39 -2.75
C ILE A 802 -4.84 -5.75 -2.91
N HIS A 803 -4.94 -6.55 -1.84
CA HIS A 803 -5.65 -7.84 -1.86
C HIS A 803 -7.09 -7.70 -2.36
N LEU A 804 -7.81 -6.69 -1.88
CA LEU A 804 -9.16 -6.40 -2.34
C LEU A 804 -9.20 -5.95 -3.81
N ILE A 805 -8.31 -5.04 -4.21
CA ILE A 805 -8.26 -4.50 -5.58
C ILE A 805 -7.96 -5.62 -6.59
N VAL A 806 -6.95 -6.46 -6.31
CA VAL A 806 -6.53 -7.55 -7.20
C VAL A 806 -7.69 -8.48 -7.49
N VAL A 807 -8.41 -8.90 -6.45
CA VAL A 807 -9.55 -9.81 -6.59
C VAL A 807 -10.69 -9.18 -7.39
N GLN A 808 -11.01 -7.89 -7.18
CA GLN A 808 -12.08 -7.25 -7.95
C GLN A 808 -11.73 -7.00 -9.42
N VAL A 809 -10.46 -6.70 -9.71
CA VAL A 809 -9.99 -6.38 -11.06
C VAL A 809 -9.71 -7.64 -11.89
N LEU A 810 -9.31 -8.75 -11.25
CA LEU A 810 -8.93 -10.01 -11.91
C LEU A 810 -9.97 -10.52 -12.95
N PRO A 811 -11.29 -10.56 -12.68
CA PRO A 811 -12.27 -10.99 -13.68
C PRO A 811 -12.26 -10.14 -14.94
N PHE A 812 -12.09 -8.82 -14.81
CA PHE A 812 -12.08 -7.90 -15.96
C PHE A 812 -10.78 -8.01 -16.75
N ILE A 813 -9.66 -8.22 -16.07
CA ILE A 813 -8.40 -8.57 -16.72
C ILE A 813 -8.58 -9.85 -17.54
N CYS A 814 -9.14 -10.90 -16.94
CA CYS A 814 -9.38 -12.16 -17.66
C CYS A 814 -10.30 -11.96 -18.88
N LEU A 815 -11.35 -11.15 -18.75
CA LEU A 815 -12.24 -10.82 -19.86
C LEU A 815 -11.52 -10.09 -21.01
N LEU A 816 -10.70 -9.08 -20.68
CA LEU A 816 -9.91 -8.34 -21.66
C LEU A 816 -8.91 -9.27 -22.37
N LEU A 817 -8.22 -10.12 -21.61
CA LEU A 817 -7.25 -11.06 -22.15
C LEU A 817 -7.90 -12.17 -22.99
N ILE A 818 -9.11 -12.64 -22.65
CA ILE A 818 -9.87 -13.60 -23.48
C ILE A 818 -10.22 -12.98 -24.84
N ASN A 819 -10.65 -11.71 -24.86
CA ASN A 819 -10.93 -11.02 -26.12
C ASN A 819 -9.66 -10.82 -26.95
N LEU A 820 -8.53 -10.51 -26.29
CA LEU A 820 -7.22 -10.41 -26.95
C LEU A 820 -6.76 -11.77 -27.50
N ALA A 821 -6.91 -12.84 -26.73
CA ALA A 821 -6.59 -14.20 -27.16
C ALA A 821 -7.39 -14.60 -28.40
N HIS A 822 -8.70 -14.33 -28.42
CA HIS A 822 -9.53 -14.58 -29.60
C HIS A 822 -9.11 -13.71 -30.79
N PHE A 823 -8.78 -12.44 -30.57
CA PHE A 823 -8.27 -11.55 -31.62
C PHE A 823 -6.97 -12.09 -32.24
N MET A 824 -6.06 -12.66 -31.43
CA MET A 824 -4.82 -13.27 -31.92
C MET A 824 -5.05 -14.60 -32.65
N LEU A 825 -6.05 -15.38 -32.26
CA LEU A 825 -6.37 -16.68 -32.85
C LEU A 825 -7.17 -16.59 -34.16
N GLY A 826 -7.96 -15.52 -34.35
CA GLY A 826 -8.81 -15.32 -35.53
C GLY A 826 -9.98 -16.31 -35.66
N ASP A 827 -10.58 -16.42 -36.85
CA ASP A 827 -11.81 -17.21 -37.09
C ASP A 827 -11.59 -18.73 -37.15
N SER A 828 -10.34 -19.20 -37.08
CA SER A 828 -9.95 -20.62 -37.18
C SER A 828 -10.21 -21.45 -35.91
N ALA A 829 -11.28 -21.16 -35.15
CA ALA A 829 -11.79 -22.11 -34.15
C ALA A 829 -12.56 -23.28 -34.80
N LYS A 830 -12.78 -23.25 -36.13
CA LYS A 830 -13.56 -24.27 -36.86
C LYS A 830 -12.77 -25.20 -37.78
N ASP A 831 -11.53 -24.84 -38.18
CA ASP A 831 -10.81 -25.56 -39.25
C ASP A 831 -9.58 -26.38 -38.76
N LEU A 832 -9.46 -26.64 -37.45
CA LEU A 832 -8.36 -27.43 -36.86
C LEU A 832 -8.81 -28.81 -36.31
N LEU A 833 -9.92 -29.34 -36.81
CA LEU A 833 -10.44 -30.67 -36.44
C LEU A 833 -9.62 -31.85 -36.97
N GLU A 834 -8.54 -31.62 -37.72
CA GLU A 834 -7.54 -32.66 -38.02
C GLU A 834 -6.28 -32.46 -37.18
N LEU A 835 -6.32 -32.99 -35.95
CA LEU A 835 -5.15 -33.16 -35.10
C LEU A 835 -4.12 -34.06 -35.82
N PRO A 836 -2.81 -33.75 -35.79
CA PRO A 836 -1.79 -34.64 -36.33
C PRO A 836 -1.79 -35.96 -35.56
N LYS A 837 -2.23 -37.04 -36.23
CA LYS A 837 -2.16 -38.41 -35.74
C LYS A 837 -0.69 -38.74 -35.42
N TRP A 838 -0.39 -39.01 -34.16
CA TRP A 838 0.82 -39.73 -33.80
C TRP A 838 0.62 -41.17 -34.30
N ASN A 839 1.35 -41.57 -35.35
CA ASN A 839 1.22 -42.90 -35.93
C ASN A 839 1.42 -44.01 -34.88
N GLU A 840 0.38 -44.82 -34.67
CA GLU A 840 0.42 -46.17 -34.09
C GLU A 840 1.14 -47.20 -34.99
N ARG A 841 2.21 -46.81 -35.70
CA ARG A 841 2.95 -47.74 -36.58
C ARG A 841 4.26 -48.22 -35.96
N LEU A 842 4.24 -48.77 -34.74
CA LEU A 842 5.37 -49.55 -34.21
C LEU A 842 4.97 -50.70 -33.25
N VAL A 843 3.74 -51.22 -33.30
CA VAL A 843 3.35 -52.41 -32.49
C VAL A 843 2.98 -53.63 -33.34
N ASN A 844 2.89 -53.52 -34.67
CA ASN A 844 2.83 -54.69 -35.55
C ASN A 844 4.02 -54.70 -36.49
N LYS A 845 5.17 -55.17 -35.99
CA LYS A 845 6.16 -55.97 -36.72
C LYS A 845 7.05 -56.71 -35.75
#